data_AF-A0A0K6H9U8-F1
#
_entry.id   AF-A0A0K6H9U8-F1
#
_cell.length_a   1.000
_cell.length_b   1.000
_cell.length_c   1.000
_cell.angle_alpha   90.00
_cell.angle_beta   90.00
_cell.angle_gamma   90.00
#
_symmetry.space_group_name_H-M   'P 1'
#
loop_
_entity.id
_entity.type
_entity.pdbx_description
1 polymer ?
#
loop_
_entity_poly.entity_id
_entity_poly.type
_entity_poly.pdbx_seq_one_letter_code
_entity_poly.pdbx_strand_id
1 'polypeptide(L)'
;MTIRRFRAASHKDAMRKVRDALGDDAVIVSSRKTAQGAEIFAIGEGELALLHESEDAPSTPDFSGLAQQLLSDVQDMRAMLHQQQGEKVPDDNRKRLYRQLRAGGYSDQLSRQLVAMLPSQLNHSNKTFPEALKWLQQQLVARVSHQSNMQANDWELLQHQGVMALVGPTGVGKTTTTAKLAANYVMQHGNDSLLLVTTDSYRIGAQQQLAIYAELLDVEMHALADGDTLDALAQKMQGKRLVLVDTVGMSQRDQRLAQKIAALNSEQHAHTTRIVLLLNAAAQQETLDEVARIYQRIAAESELTISDAILTKLDETARLGGVLDTVIRHKLTVQAVSSGQRVPEDIQVPDIEQLVADSLAAEVSDSMLAASEWEQSTEKLEPSHVFTHGHLIQSSMQALRNQIPHFSELVQALKQKELPESWQNTAFPDELNMIRWAAPQPLQGWNHLTPHLGLNKHGLPLLPPVMHDSEAPVLPDMALAPVQLFDYLPETALLDIFSEHQTGWLATLNVNHKVQSQGHTLVVSELVKKHGIPLSKHTIVYRGERRRLELTVAAAESDQSQQLYQVVYGELHGGPSKNPIQRRYWMMDGHCTAEQVVERVRSMMQLEEYARLTRFAWRAIDKQKLATPTQLALAGALAAVAMHVEYHSAPQFAGLRGELLSLSGKRGRVQGDKLVPAILHVIQAYESLVAAGREVEA
;
A
#
# COMPACT_ATOMS: atom_id res chain seq x y z
N MET A 1 -25.30 33.73 37.35
CA MET A 1 -24.40 33.50 36.20
C MET A 1 -24.86 34.38 35.05
N THR A 2 -24.04 35.29 34.54
CA THR A 2 -24.44 36.14 33.41
C THR A 2 -23.53 35.88 32.21
N ILE A 3 -23.72 34.75 31.54
CA ILE A 3 -23.04 34.47 30.25
C ILE A 3 -23.42 35.57 29.26
N ARG A 4 -22.42 36.31 28.77
CA ARG A 4 -22.67 37.42 27.84
C ARG A 4 -22.46 36.97 26.40
N ARG A 5 -23.39 37.42 25.55
CA ARG A 5 -23.46 37.04 24.14
C ARG A 5 -23.04 38.20 23.25
N PHE A 6 -22.05 37.95 22.40
CA PHE A 6 -21.47 38.93 21.49
C PHE A 6 -21.70 38.53 20.05
N ARG A 7 -22.22 39.46 19.23
CA ARG A 7 -22.45 39.26 17.79
C ARG A 7 -21.73 40.31 16.97
N ALA A 8 -21.11 39.88 15.87
CA ALA A 8 -20.50 40.78 14.90
C ALA A 8 -20.48 40.17 13.49
N ALA A 9 -20.26 41.01 12.47
CA ALA A 9 -20.23 40.58 11.07
C ALA A 9 -19.10 39.58 10.77
N SER A 10 -17.99 39.64 11.52
CA SER A 10 -16.88 38.71 11.41
C SER A 10 -16.49 38.11 12.77
N HIS A 11 -15.85 36.93 12.75
CA HIS A 11 -15.36 36.28 13.97
C HIS A 11 -14.28 37.09 14.68
N LYS A 12 -13.45 37.80 13.90
CA LYS A 12 -12.42 38.71 14.44
C LYS A 12 -13.04 39.89 15.18
N ASP A 13 -14.12 40.46 14.65
CA ASP A 13 -14.84 41.56 15.32
C ASP A 13 -15.62 41.10 16.54
N ALA A 14 -16.18 39.89 16.53
CA ALA A 14 -16.85 39.32 17.69
C ALA A 14 -15.84 39.05 18.82
N MET A 15 -14.66 38.55 18.49
CA MET A 15 -13.55 38.37 19.43
C MET A 15 -13.01 39.68 19.98
N ARG A 16 -12.94 40.75 19.17
CA ARG A 16 -12.55 42.08 19.65
C ARG A 16 -13.57 42.61 20.67
N LYS A 17 -14.87 42.47 20.38
CA LYS A 17 -15.94 42.87 21.32
C LYS A 17 -15.92 42.08 22.63
N VAL A 18 -15.53 40.81 22.61
CA VAL A 18 -15.35 40.00 23.82
C VAL A 18 -14.21 40.57 24.66
N ARG A 19 -13.07 40.87 24.06
CA ARG A 19 -11.92 41.45 24.77
C ARG A 19 -12.17 42.85 25.30
N ASP A 20 -12.82 43.70 24.50
CA ASP A 20 -13.19 45.06 24.91
C ASP A 20 -14.15 45.06 26.13
N ALA A 21 -14.96 44.00 26.29
CA ALA A 21 -16.00 43.94 27.32
C ALA A 21 -15.66 43.06 28.55
N LEU A 22 -14.78 42.07 28.39
CA LEU A 22 -14.47 41.07 29.42
C LEU A 22 -12.97 40.92 29.70
N GLY A 23 -12.11 41.66 28.98
CA GLY A 23 -10.66 41.57 29.10
C GLY A 23 -10.03 40.50 28.20
N ASP A 24 -8.70 40.51 28.08
CA ASP A 24 -7.95 39.58 27.24
C ASP A 24 -8.03 38.12 27.75
N ASP A 25 -8.33 37.93 29.03
CA ASP A 25 -8.42 36.62 29.71
C ASP A 25 -9.84 36.03 29.71
N ALA A 26 -10.74 36.53 28.86
CA ALA A 26 -12.12 36.05 28.79
C ALA A 26 -12.20 34.59 28.30
N VAL A 27 -12.90 33.74 29.07
CA VAL A 27 -13.10 32.33 28.73
C VAL A 27 -14.27 32.20 27.77
N ILE A 28 -13.99 31.69 26.56
CA ILE A 28 -15.01 31.45 25.53
C ILE A 28 -15.69 30.11 25.79
N VAL A 29 -16.97 30.18 26.10
CA VAL A 29 -17.80 28.99 26.34
C VAL A 29 -18.23 28.36 25.02
N SER A 30 -18.56 29.19 24.02
CA SER A 30 -19.01 28.72 22.71
C SER A 30 -18.81 29.78 21.63
N SER A 31 -18.43 29.36 20.43
CA SER A 31 -18.37 30.20 19.24
C SER A 31 -18.99 29.46 18.05
N ARG A 32 -19.87 30.15 17.32
CA ARG A 32 -20.46 29.62 16.08
C ARG A 32 -20.58 30.68 15.00
N LYS A 33 -20.45 30.25 13.74
CA LYS A 33 -20.75 31.07 12.56
C LYS A 33 -22.24 31.01 12.24
N THR A 34 -22.83 32.14 11.92
CA THR A 34 -24.26 32.33 11.61
C THR A 34 -24.40 33.11 10.31
N ALA A 35 -25.61 33.11 9.72
CA ALA A 35 -25.88 33.84 8.47
C ALA A 35 -25.65 35.36 8.55
N GLN A 36 -25.65 35.94 9.77
CA GLN A 36 -25.42 37.37 10.02
C GLN A 36 -24.00 37.68 10.57
N GLY A 37 -23.09 36.71 10.56
CA GLY A 37 -21.71 36.83 11.06
C GLY A 37 -21.38 35.84 12.19
N ALA A 38 -20.53 36.21 13.13
CA ALA A 38 -20.10 35.35 14.23
C ALA A 38 -20.80 35.69 15.56
N GLU A 39 -21.15 34.65 16.31
CA GLU A 39 -21.75 34.73 17.64
C GLU A 39 -20.87 34.00 18.65
N ILE A 40 -20.50 34.68 19.73
CA ILE A 40 -19.60 34.18 20.79
C ILE A 40 -20.25 34.38 22.16
N PHE A 41 -20.19 33.35 22.99
CA PHE A 41 -20.59 33.38 24.40
C PHE A 41 -19.34 33.31 25.26
N ALA A 42 -19.15 34.30 26.13
CA ALA A 42 -17.96 34.41 26.96
C ALA A 42 -18.30 34.85 28.39
N ILE A 43 -17.42 34.50 29.33
CA ILE A 43 -17.51 34.82 30.76
C ILE A 43 -16.21 35.54 31.16
N GLY A 44 -16.32 36.58 32.00
CA GLY A 44 -15.17 37.28 32.55
C GLY A 44 -14.67 36.61 33.84
N GLU A 45 -13.36 36.55 34.01
CA GLU A 45 -12.70 35.80 35.10
C GLU A 45 -13.04 36.34 36.51
N GLY A 46 -13.35 37.64 36.63
CA GLY A 46 -13.76 38.25 37.90
C GLY A 46 -15.08 37.73 38.48
N GLU A 47 -15.95 37.09 37.66
CA GLU A 47 -17.18 36.44 38.13
C GLU A 47 -16.96 34.97 38.55
N LEU A 48 -15.80 34.37 38.24
CA LEU A 48 -15.45 33.01 38.69
C LEU A 48 -14.93 32.98 40.14
N ALA A 49 -14.46 34.11 40.67
CA ALA A 49 -13.82 34.19 41.99
C ALA A 49 -14.78 34.22 43.19
N LEU A 50 -16.10 34.31 42.97
CA LEU A 50 -17.12 34.38 44.03
C LEU A 50 -17.64 33.01 44.49
N LEU A 51 -16.96 31.91 44.16
CA LEU A 51 -17.45 30.54 44.38
C LEU A 51 -16.81 29.80 45.56
N HIS A 52 -16.19 30.50 46.50
CA HIS A 52 -15.77 29.94 47.78
C HIS A 52 -16.32 30.75 48.94
N GLU A 53 -17.57 30.46 49.34
CA GLU A 53 -18.08 30.49 50.73
C GLU A 53 -19.62 30.56 50.71
N SER A 54 -20.27 29.43 51.06
CA SER A 54 -21.39 29.32 52.02
C SER A 54 -22.26 28.08 51.71
N GLU A 55 -22.30 27.16 52.67
CA GLU A 55 -23.19 26.00 52.76
C GLU A 55 -24.61 26.43 53.15
N ASP A 56 -25.65 25.93 52.44
CA ASP A 56 -26.93 25.43 52.98
C ASP A 56 -27.90 24.99 51.86
N ALA A 57 -28.70 23.94 52.12
CA ALA A 57 -29.36 22.97 51.20
C ALA A 57 -30.63 23.43 50.43
N PRO A 58 -31.47 22.58 49.73
CA PRO A 58 -31.29 21.28 49.04
C PRO A 58 -31.92 21.13 47.59
N SER A 59 -31.49 20.07 46.89
CA SER A 59 -32.20 19.19 45.90
C SER A 59 -32.55 19.61 44.44
N THR A 60 -31.77 19.08 43.48
CA THR A 60 -32.21 18.48 42.18
C THR A 60 -31.13 17.46 41.69
N PRO A 61 -31.49 16.43 40.89
CA PRO A 61 -30.72 15.18 40.80
C PRO A 61 -29.45 15.24 39.93
N ASP A 62 -28.37 14.71 40.52
CA ASP A 62 -27.25 13.91 39.97
C ASP A 62 -26.65 14.24 38.59
N PHE A 63 -26.33 15.52 38.36
CA PHE A 63 -25.33 15.90 37.35
C PHE A 63 -23.94 16.09 37.97
N SER A 64 -23.85 16.22 39.30
CA SER A 64 -22.59 16.46 40.02
C SER A 64 -21.74 15.21 40.13
N GLY A 65 -22.33 14.01 40.26
CA GLY A 65 -21.59 12.74 40.35
C GLY A 65 -20.82 12.45 39.08
N LEU A 66 -21.49 12.50 37.93
CA LEU A 66 -20.87 12.27 36.62
C LEU A 66 -19.85 13.37 36.25
N ALA A 67 -20.12 14.64 36.60
CA ALA A 67 -19.20 15.74 36.35
C ALA A 67 -17.97 15.69 37.26
N GLN A 68 -18.10 15.27 38.53
CA GLN A 68 -16.97 15.03 39.42
C GLN A 68 -16.19 13.78 39.02
N GLN A 69 -16.84 12.73 38.53
CA GLN A 69 -16.16 11.56 37.96
C GLN A 69 -15.38 11.95 36.70
N LEU A 70 -15.99 12.68 35.76
CA LEU A 70 -15.29 13.12 34.54
C LEU A 70 -14.16 14.12 34.84
N LEU A 71 -14.31 14.95 35.88
CA LEU A 71 -13.25 15.89 36.28
C LEU A 71 -12.11 15.16 37.02
N SER A 72 -12.43 14.15 37.84
CA SER A 72 -11.46 13.23 38.42
C SER A 72 -10.73 12.47 37.33
N ASP A 73 -11.46 11.86 36.38
CA ASP A 73 -10.89 11.12 35.25
C ASP A 73 -10.01 12.00 34.36
N VAL A 74 -10.34 13.29 34.20
CA VAL A 74 -9.51 14.25 33.45
C VAL A 74 -8.29 14.71 34.27
N GLN A 75 -8.41 14.83 35.59
CA GLN A 75 -7.30 15.14 36.48
C GLN A 75 -6.36 13.94 36.66
N ASP A 76 -6.89 12.72 36.67
CA ASP A 76 -6.19 11.44 36.71
C ASP A 76 -5.55 11.13 35.36
N MET A 77 -6.20 11.46 34.23
CA MET A 77 -5.54 11.48 32.91
C MET A 77 -4.42 12.50 32.84
N ARG A 78 -4.60 13.70 33.41
CA ARG A 78 -3.52 14.71 33.50
C ARG A 78 -2.39 14.25 34.40
N ALA A 79 -2.71 13.62 35.52
CA ALA A 79 -1.73 13.04 36.43
C ALA A 79 -0.98 11.89 35.74
N MET A 80 -1.64 11.00 35.01
CA MET A 80 -1.02 9.96 34.18
C MET A 80 -0.18 10.55 33.03
N LEU A 81 -0.64 11.61 32.36
CA LEU A 81 0.13 12.30 31.30
C LEU A 81 1.36 13.02 31.85
N HIS A 82 1.30 13.54 33.07
CA HIS A 82 2.45 14.12 33.77
C HIS A 82 3.36 13.04 34.39
N GLN A 83 2.83 11.89 34.81
CA GLN A 83 3.60 10.73 35.26
C GLN A 83 4.33 10.03 34.10
N GLN A 84 3.84 10.19 32.85
CA GLN A 84 4.51 9.75 31.61
C GLN A 84 5.71 10.62 31.18
N GLN A 85 5.98 11.77 31.82
CA GLN A 85 7.23 12.51 31.59
C GLN A 85 8.41 11.99 32.44
N GLY A 86 8.24 10.87 33.14
CA GLY A 86 9.19 10.33 34.12
C GLY A 86 9.91 9.03 33.77
N GLU A 87 9.68 8.39 32.60
CA GLU A 87 10.47 7.23 32.17
C GLU A 87 11.05 7.46 30.77
N LYS A 88 12.37 7.69 30.70
CA LYS A 88 13.11 7.83 29.45
C LYS A 88 12.99 6.54 28.64
N VAL A 89 12.15 6.56 27.60
CA VAL A 89 12.18 5.57 26.51
C VAL A 89 13.64 5.44 26.03
N PRO A 90 14.23 4.23 25.95
CA PRO A 90 15.58 4.07 25.45
C PRO A 90 15.71 4.69 24.05
N ASP A 91 16.68 5.59 23.88
CA ASP A 91 16.91 6.31 22.63
C ASP A 91 17.42 5.36 21.54
N ASP A 92 16.49 4.87 20.71
CA ASP A 92 16.78 4.04 19.54
C ASP A 92 17.16 4.93 18.34
N ASN A 93 18.46 4.94 18.01
CA ASN A 93 18.95 5.74 16.89
C ASN A 93 18.43 5.25 15.54
N ARG A 94 18.04 3.97 15.38
CA ARG A 94 17.39 3.49 14.14
C ARG A 94 16.11 4.25 13.82
N LYS A 95 15.25 4.48 14.81
CA LYS A 95 14.01 5.26 14.66
C LYS A 95 14.28 6.70 14.26
N ARG A 96 15.32 7.30 14.84
CA ARG A 96 15.72 8.70 14.56
C ARG A 96 16.29 8.84 13.16
N LEU A 97 17.22 7.95 12.78
CA LEU A 97 17.79 7.91 11.44
C LEU A 97 16.72 7.60 10.38
N TYR A 98 15.79 6.70 10.65
CA TYR A 98 14.66 6.42 9.75
C TYR A 98 13.81 7.68 9.52
N ARG A 99 13.43 8.38 10.60
CA ARG A 99 12.70 9.64 10.49
C ARG A 99 13.49 10.70 9.70
N GLN A 100 14.81 10.77 9.92
CA GLN A 100 15.69 11.67 9.17
C GLN A 100 15.68 11.36 7.66
N LEU A 101 15.81 10.09 7.29
CA LEU A 101 15.76 9.64 5.89
C LEU A 101 14.39 9.95 5.26
N ARG A 102 13.30 9.68 5.96
CA ARG A 102 11.95 9.97 5.45
C ARG A 102 11.70 11.49 5.33
N ALA A 103 12.17 12.29 6.28
CA ALA A 103 12.11 13.75 6.21
C ALA A 103 12.91 14.30 5.03
N GLY A 104 14.08 13.70 4.76
CA GLY A 104 14.92 13.98 3.59
C GLY A 104 14.31 13.56 2.25
N GLY A 105 13.24 12.76 2.25
CA GLY A 105 12.54 12.31 1.03
C GLY A 105 13.01 10.96 0.47
N TYR A 106 13.79 10.18 1.23
CA TYR A 106 14.21 8.82 0.84
C TYR A 106 13.04 7.82 0.89
N SER A 107 13.10 6.74 0.09
CA SER A 107 12.02 5.72 0.09
C SER A 107 11.96 4.99 1.42
N ASP A 108 10.78 4.46 1.76
CA ASP A 108 10.63 3.55 2.90
C ASP A 108 11.57 2.34 2.78
N GLN A 109 11.64 1.76 1.58
CA GLN A 109 12.48 0.60 1.28
C GLN A 109 13.97 0.85 1.58
N LEU A 110 14.56 1.91 1.00
CA LEU A 110 15.97 2.23 1.21
C LEU A 110 16.23 2.67 2.66
N SER A 111 15.29 3.43 3.24
CA SER A 111 15.40 3.88 4.63
C SER A 111 15.50 2.70 5.60
N ARG A 112 14.63 1.69 5.45
CA ARG A 112 14.64 0.48 6.27
C ARG A 112 15.92 -0.34 6.08
N GLN A 113 16.37 -0.48 4.84
CA GLN A 113 17.61 -1.20 4.54
C GLN A 113 18.80 -0.55 5.25
N LEU A 114 18.95 0.79 5.13
CA LEU A 114 20.04 1.52 5.75
C LEU A 114 20.03 1.43 7.27
N VAL A 115 18.90 1.69 7.93
CA VAL A 115 18.86 1.64 9.40
C VAL A 115 19.02 0.22 9.96
N ALA A 116 18.61 -0.82 9.21
CA ALA A 116 18.82 -2.21 9.61
C ALA A 116 20.32 -2.59 9.68
N MET A 117 21.17 -1.91 8.90
CA MET A 117 22.61 -2.10 8.90
C MET A 117 23.33 -1.31 10.01
N LEU A 118 22.62 -0.49 10.81
CA LEU A 118 23.24 0.30 11.87
C LEU A 118 23.91 -0.63 12.92
N PRO A 119 25.22 -0.48 13.17
CA PRO A 119 25.94 -1.22 14.20
C PRO A 119 25.28 -1.07 15.57
N SER A 120 25.20 -2.17 16.33
CA SER A 120 24.52 -2.17 17.64
C SER A 120 25.14 -1.18 18.63
N GLN A 121 26.45 -0.95 18.57
CA GLN A 121 27.15 0.00 19.44
C GLN A 121 26.66 1.44 19.25
N LEU A 122 26.23 1.79 18.03
CA LEU A 122 25.72 3.12 17.70
C LEU A 122 24.25 3.29 18.04
N ASN A 123 23.54 2.22 18.43
CA ASN A 123 22.08 2.23 18.56
C ASN A 123 21.54 2.65 19.94
N HIS A 124 22.37 2.67 20.99
CA HIS A 124 21.89 2.63 22.38
C HIS A 124 22.14 3.92 23.21
N SER A 125 22.04 5.11 22.62
CA SER A 125 22.09 6.38 23.38
C SER A 125 21.81 7.61 22.50
N ASN A 126 21.28 8.69 23.09
CA ASN A 126 21.30 10.02 22.47
C ASN A 126 22.71 10.51 22.14
N LYS A 127 23.68 10.18 23.01
CA LYS A 127 25.07 10.65 22.88
C LYS A 127 25.75 10.11 21.62
N THR A 128 25.31 8.95 21.14
CA THR A 128 25.85 8.31 19.93
C THR A 128 25.09 8.72 18.66
N PHE A 129 24.03 9.54 18.76
CA PHE A 129 23.27 9.95 17.58
C PHE A 129 24.10 10.73 16.53
N PRO A 130 25.00 11.66 16.91
CA PRO A 130 25.89 12.32 15.94
C PRO A 130 26.80 11.31 15.20
N GLU A 131 27.30 10.29 15.90
CA GLU A 131 28.12 9.23 15.31
C GLU A 131 27.28 8.32 14.40
N ALA A 132 26.03 8.02 14.79
CA ALA A 132 25.09 7.25 13.99
C ALA A 132 24.67 8.00 12.71
N LEU A 133 24.50 9.33 12.78
CA LEU A 133 24.22 10.17 11.63
C LEU A 133 25.43 10.24 10.69
N LYS A 134 26.64 10.40 11.25
CA LYS A 134 27.89 10.34 10.47
C LYS A 134 28.06 8.98 9.77
N TRP A 135 27.76 7.88 10.47
CA TRP A 135 27.75 6.55 9.87
C TRP A 135 26.75 6.47 8.70
N LEU A 136 25.53 6.99 8.88
CA LEU A 136 24.52 7.01 7.82
C LEU A 136 24.98 7.83 6.61
N GLN A 137 25.56 9.00 6.83
CA GLN A 137 26.15 9.83 5.77
C GLN A 137 27.20 9.04 4.99
N GLN A 138 28.13 8.38 5.67
CA GLN A 138 29.14 7.53 5.02
C GLN A 138 28.52 6.41 4.19
N GLN A 139 27.45 5.77 4.70
CA GLN A 139 26.74 4.70 3.98
C GLN A 139 26.03 5.21 2.72
N LEU A 140 25.47 6.42 2.75
CA LEU A 140 24.84 7.04 1.60
C LEU A 140 25.89 7.51 0.58
N VAL A 141 26.93 8.20 1.02
CA VAL A 141 28.04 8.64 0.17
C VAL A 141 28.65 7.44 -0.55
N ALA A 142 28.94 6.34 0.15
CA ALA A 142 29.50 5.13 -0.46
C ALA A 142 28.59 4.52 -1.54
N ARG A 143 27.26 4.65 -1.41
CA ARG A 143 26.29 4.11 -2.36
C ARG A 143 26.06 5.01 -3.57
N VAL A 144 26.13 6.32 -3.39
CA VAL A 144 26.04 7.30 -4.48
C VAL A 144 27.36 7.34 -5.26
N SER A 145 28.49 7.13 -4.58
CA SER A 145 29.84 7.17 -5.18
C SER A 145 30.26 5.85 -5.85
N HIS A 146 29.38 4.84 -5.92
CA HIS A 146 29.74 3.58 -6.55
C HIS A 146 30.07 3.81 -8.03
N GLN A 147 31.36 3.63 -8.39
CA GLN A 147 31.98 3.59 -9.72
C GLN A 147 32.80 4.79 -10.20
N SER A 148 32.93 5.90 -9.47
CA SER A 148 33.88 6.94 -9.85
C SER A 148 35.12 6.91 -8.96
N ASN A 149 36.24 6.44 -9.52
CA ASN A 149 37.58 6.70 -8.98
C ASN A 149 37.93 8.18 -9.26
N MET A 150 37.09 9.09 -8.76
CA MET A 150 37.17 10.53 -8.98
C MET A 150 38.36 11.08 -8.21
N GLN A 151 39.52 11.17 -8.87
CA GLN A 151 40.56 12.09 -8.43
C GLN A 151 40.07 13.52 -8.70
N ALA A 152 40.24 14.38 -7.70
CA ALA A 152 39.52 15.65 -7.55
C ALA A 152 39.88 16.78 -8.55
N ASN A 153 40.35 16.52 -9.77
CA ASN A 153 40.75 17.61 -10.68
C ASN A 153 40.55 17.43 -12.19
N ASP A 154 39.82 16.41 -12.66
CA ASP A 154 39.37 16.37 -14.06
C ASP A 154 37.89 16.00 -14.11
N TRP A 155 37.05 16.89 -14.66
CA TRP A 155 35.64 16.59 -14.89
C TRP A 155 35.55 15.52 -15.99
N GLU A 156 35.53 14.24 -15.57
CA GLU A 156 35.59 13.07 -16.45
C GLU A 156 34.57 13.12 -17.60
N LEU A 157 33.38 13.64 -17.32
CA LEU A 157 32.34 13.85 -18.32
C LEU A 157 32.85 14.71 -19.50
N LEU A 158 33.61 15.77 -19.23
CA LEU A 158 34.19 16.64 -20.26
C LEU A 158 35.43 16.04 -20.93
N GLN A 159 36.04 15.00 -20.35
CA GLN A 159 37.17 14.30 -20.99
C GLN A 159 36.72 13.29 -22.05
N HIS A 160 35.42 12.93 -22.05
CA HIS A 160 34.83 11.95 -22.97
C HIS A 160 35.10 12.29 -24.44
N GLN A 161 35.34 11.24 -25.24
CA GLN A 161 35.49 11.32 -26.69
C GLN A 161 34.50 10.37 -27.36
N GLY A 162 33.94 10.77 -28.50
CA GLY A 162 32.88 10.04 -29.20
C GLY A 162 31.52 10.70 -29.03
N VAL A 163 30.47 9.91 -28.82
CA VAL A 163 29.09 10.41 -28.71
C VAL A 163 28.67 10.51 -27.25
N MET A 164 28.06 11.64 -26.88
CA MET A 164 27.36 11.80 -25.60
C MET A 164 25.93 12.24 -25.87
N ALA A 165 24.95 11.45 -25.44
CA ALA A 165 23.54 11.76 -25.64
C ALA A 165 22.83 12.03 -24.30
N LEU A 166 22.16 13.18 -24.22
CA LEU A 166 21.38 13.57 -23.04
C LEU A 166 19.93 13.17 -23.21
N VAL A 167 19.46 12.22 -22.40
CA VAL A 167 18.09 11.69 -22.46
C VAL A 167 17.31 12.02 -21.20
N GLY A 168 15.97 12.06 -21.30
CA GLY A 168 15.10 12.25 -20.14
C GLY A 168 13.76 12.93 -20.48
N PRO A 169 12.86 13.04 -19.49
CA PRO A 169 11.49 13.49 -19.71
C PRO A 169 11.37 14.93 -20.21
N THR A 170 10.17 15.32 -20.64
CA THR A 170 9.88 16.70 -21.03
C THR A 170 10.13 17.67 -19.88
N GLY A 171 10.70 18.83 -20.17
CA GLY A 171 10.93 19.88 -19.17
C GLY A 171 12.00 19.58 -18.11
N VAL A 172 12.76 18.49 -18.25
CA VAL A 172 13.85 18.12 -17.32
C VAL A 172 15.08 19.03 -17.42
N GLY A 173 15.24 19.77 -18.51
CA GLY A 173 16.37 20.69 -18.71
C GLY A 173 17.44 20.25 -19.71
N LYS A 174 17.18 19.23 -20.55
CA LYS A 174 18.13 18.72 -21.58
C LYS A 174 18.82 19.81 -22.39
N THR A 175 18.08 20.63 -23.15
CA THR A 175 18.66 21.65 -24.02
C THR A 175 19.53 22.66 -23.26
N THR A 176 19.11 23.08 -22.06
CA THR A 176 19.91 23.98 -21.22
C THR A 176 21.16 23.28 -20.70
N THR A 177 21.07 22.02 -20.26
CA THR A 177 22.22 21.21 -19.84
C THR A 177 23.20 20.97 -20.99
N THR A 178 22.70 20.71 -22.21
CA THR A 178 23.49 20.60 -23.44
C THR A 178 24.30 21.88 -23.66
N ALA A 179 23.65 23.05 -23.60
CA ALA A 179 24.33 24.32 -23.76
C ALA A 179 25.43 24.56 -22.70
N LYS A 180 25.16 24.22 -21.43
CA LYS A 180 26.15 24.34 -20.36
C LYS A 180 27.34 23.40 -20.55
N LEU A 181 27.10 22.14 -20.92
CA LEU A 181 28.17 21.19 -21.21
C LEU A 181 28.97 21.61 -22.44
N ALA A 182 28.31 22.06 -23.50
CA ALA A 182 28.95 22.57 -24.71
C ALA A 182 29.89 23.74 -24.39
N ALA A 183 29.40 24.75 -23.67
CA ALA A 183 30.20 25.91 -23.30
C ALA A 183 31.42 25.53 -22.45
N ASN A 184 31.24 24.68 -21.42
CA ASN A 184 32.36 24.19 -20.62
C ASN A 184 33.36 23.36 -21.44
N TYR A 185 32.88 22.53 -22.37
CA TYR A 185 33.73 21.72 -23.25
C TYR A 185 34.56 22.58 -24.21
N VAL A 186 33.92 23.56 -24.87
CA VAL A 186 34.59 24.50 -25.78
C VAL A 186 35.66 25.31 -25.06
N MET A 187 35.40 25.75 -23.82
CA MET A 187 36.40 26.42 -22.99
C MET A 187 37.64 25.57 -22.70
N GLN A 188 37.50 24.23 -22.69
CA GLN A 188 38.60 23.29 -22.39
C GLN A 188 39.31 22.77 -23.65
N HIS A 189 38.59 22.54 -24.73
CA HIS A 189 39.08 21.80 -25.90
C HIS A 189 38.98 22.56 -27.23
N GLY A 190 38.43 23.78 -27.22
CA GLY A 190 38.18 24.59 -28.41
C GLY A 190 36.91 24.19 -29.14
N ASN A 191 36.37 25.11 -29.93
CA ASN A 191 35.10 24.96 -30.66
C ASN A 191 35.16 23.91 -31.77
N ASP A 192 36.28 23.82 -32.50
CA ASP A 192 36.47 22.87 -33.59
C ASP A 192 36.32 21.41 -33.14
N SER A 193 36.58 21.13 -31.87
CA SER A 193 36.55 19.80 -31.28
C SER A 193 35.14 19.28 -30.97
N LEU A 194 34.12 20.15 -31.00
CA LEU A 194 32.74 19.82 -30.65
C LEU A 194 31.84 19.84 -31.90
N LEU A 195 30.87 18.92 -31.91
CA LEU A 195 29.70 18.96 -32.78
C LEU A 195 28.43 18.85 -31.95
N LEU A 196 27.48 19.76 -32.17
CA LEU A 196 26.16 19.72 -31.56
C LEU A 196 25.17 19.02 -32.49
N VAL A 197 24.39 18.10 -31.94
CA VAL A 197 23.31 17.43 -32.67
C VAL A 197 22.02 17.59 -31.88
N THR A 198 20.94 17.98 -32.57
CA THR A 198 19.59 17.95 -31.98
C THR A 198 18.72 16.91 -32.66
N THR A 199 17.94 16.16 -31.86
CA THR A 199 16.88 15.29 -32.39
C THR A 199 15.47 15.88 -32.18
N ASP A 200 15.38 17.11 -31.65
CA ASP A 200 14.12 17.83 -31.45
C ASP A 200 13.77 18.66 -32.71
N SER A 201 13.19 17.97 -33.70
CA SER A 201 12.68 18.57 -34.96
C SER A 201 11.30 19.23 -34.81
N TYR A 202 10.64 19.06 -33.66
CA TYR A 202 9.24 19.45 -33.46
C TYR A 202 9.10 20.75 -32.65
N ARG A 203 9.99 21.01 -31.68
CA ARG A 203 9.89 22.18 -30.79
C ARG A 203 10.76 23.31 -31.31
N ILE A 204 10.16 24.15 -32.17
CA ILE A 204 10.79 25.33 -32.79
C ILE A 204 11.62 26.14 -31.78
N GLY A 205 11.09 26.41 -30.58
CA GLY A 205 11.79 27.21 -29.56
C GLY A 205 13.01 26.52 -28.93
N ALA A 206 13.01 25.20 -28.78
CA ALA A 206 14.15 24.46 -28.21
C ALA A 206 15.30 24.36 -29.23
N GLN A 207 14.97 24.08 -30.49
CA GLN A 207 15.96 24.06 -31.57
C GLN A 207 16.59 25.44 -31.79
N GLN A 208 15.79 26.50 -31.82
CA GLN A 208 16.30 27.88 -31.92
C GLN A 208 17.18 28.25 -30.74
N GLN A 209 16.79 27.86 -29.52
CA GLN A 209 17.59 28.12 -28.33
C GLN A 209 18.98 27.46 -28.41
N LEU A 210 19.06 26.19 -28.83
CA LEU A 210 20.34 25.50 -28.99
C LEU A 210 21.16 26.10 -30.15
N ALA A 211 20.51 26.50 -31.25
CA ALA A 211 21.18 27.15 -32.38
C ALA A 211 21.82 28.49 -31.99
N ILE A 212 21.16 29.30 -31.15
CA ILE A 212 21.74 30.53 -30.60
C ILE A 212 23.00 30.21 -29.79
N TYR A 213 22.98 29.18 -28.94
CA TYR A 213 24.18 28.78 -28.21
C TYR A 213 25.29 28.27 -29.13
N ALA A 214 24.96 27.51 -30.16
CA ALA A 214 25.91 27.03 -31.15
C ALA A 214 26.60 28.20 -31.87
N GLU A 215 25.84 29.22 -32.27
CA GLU A 215 26.36 30.44 -32.89
C GLU A 215 27.26 31.23 -31.92
N LEU A 216 26.83 31.41 -30.67
CA LEU A 216 27.61 32.11 -29.65
C LEU A 216 28.93 31.40 -29.30
N LEU A 217 28.95 30.07 -29.38
CA LEU A 217 30.13 29.25 -29.10
C LEU A 217 30.98 28.96 -30.36
N ASP A 218 30.54 29.43 -31.53
CA ASP A 218 31.13 29.12 -32.84
C ASP A 218 31.31 27.61 -33.08
N VAL A 219 30.27 26.83 -32.76
CA VAL A 219 30.24 25.35 -32.87
C VAL A 219 29.29 24.92 -33.97
N GLU A 220 29.71 23.95 -34.79
CA GLU A 220 28.83 23.34 -35.80
C GLU A 220 27.66 22.60 -35.14
N MET A 221 26.44 22.87 -35.63
CA MET A 221 25.21 22.23 -35.16
C MET A 221 24.44 21.61 -36.31
N HIS A 222 24.00 20.37 -36.15
CA HIS A 222 23.13 19.66 -37.10
C HIS A 222 21.85 19.16 -36.43
N ALA A 223 20.76 19.15 -37.20
CA ALA A 223 19.53 18.47 -36.79
C ALA A 223 19.50 17.07 -37.42
N LEU A 224 19.25 16.05 -36.60
CA LEU A 224 19.01 14.70 -37.08
C LEU A 224 17.56 14.57 -37.53
N ALA A 225 17.34 14.14 -38.77
CA ALA A 225 15.99 13.99 -39.32
C ALA A 225 15.25 12.82 -38.65
N ASP A 226 13.92 12.88 -38.68
CA ASP A 226 13.10 11.81 -38.12
C ASP A 226 13.27 10.51 -38.89
N GLY A 227 13.67 9.45 -38.18
CA GLY A 227 13.88 8.12 -38.76
C GLY A 227 15.33 7.82 -39.13
N ASP A 228 16.20 8.82 -39.14
CA ASP A 228 17.64 8.65 -39.34
C ASP A 228 18.33 8.22 -38.04
N THR A 229 19.45 7.50 -38.19
CA THR A 229 20.40 7.21 -37.10
C THR A 229 21.56 8.21 -37.13
N LEU A 230 22.35 8.23 -36.05
CA LEU A 230 23.57 9.06 -36.00
C LEU A 230 24.55 8.81 -37.16
N ASP A 231 24.49 7.64 -37.81
CA ASP A 231 25.36 7.31 -38.96
C ASP A 231 25.13 8.24 -40.16
N ALA A 232 23.94 8.85 -40.28
CA ALA A 232 23.66 9.86 -41.31
C ALA A 232 24.57 11.10 -41.17
N LEU A 233 25.10 11.34 -39.97
CA LEU A 233 26.03 12.43 -39.66
C LEU A 233 27.49 11.97 -39.60
N ALA A 234 27.82 10.72 -39.95
CA ALA A 234 29.17 10.16 -39.81
C ALA A 234 30.26 11.04 -40.45
N GLN A 235 30.02 11.60 -41.65
CA GLN A 235 30.98 12.51 -42.31
C GLN A 235 31.20 13.82 -41.54
N LYS A 236 30.15 14.33 -40.88
CA LYS A 236 30.23 15.55 -40.05
C LYS A 236 30.88 15.32 -38.70
N MET A 237 30.80 14.09 -38.20
CA MET A 237 31.46 13.67 -36.96
C MET A 237 32.97 13.47 -37.14
N GLN A 238 33.47 13.33 -38.38
CA GLN A 238 34.90 13.17 -38.64
C GLN A 238 35.72 14.37 -38.15
N GLY A 239 36.79 14.10 -37.40
CA GLY A 239 37.67 15.11 -36.83
C GLY A 239 37.13 15.80 -35.57
N LYS A 240 35.89 15.48 -35.15
CA LYS A 240 35.30 15.97 -33.90
C LYS A 240 35.71 15.06 -32.75
N ARG A 241 36.09 15.65 -31.62
CA ARG A 241 36.44 14.90 -30.40
C ARG A 241 35.18 14.48 -29.66
N LEU A 242 34.17 15.35 -29.58
CA LEU A 242 32.88 15.07 -28.96
C LEU A 242 31.72 15.43 -29.89
N VAL A 243 30.73 14.55 -29.93
CA VAL A 243 29.42 14.77 -30.53
C VAL A 243 28.40 14.78 -29.41
N LEU A 244 27.89 15.96 -29.07
CA LEU A 244 26.95 16.15 -27.98
C LEU A 244 25.53 16.24 -28.53
N VAL A 245 24.68 15.27 -28.15
CA VAL A 245 23.33 15.09 -28.69
C VAL A 245 22.29 15.56 -27.67
N ASP A 246 21.56 16.62 -28.02
CA ASP A 246 20.35 17.06 -27.33
C ASP A 246 19.14 16.27 -27.87
N THR A 247 18.57 15.38 -27.04
CA THR A 247 17.40 14.64 -27.48
C THR A 247 16.10 15.39 -27.22
N VAL A 248 15.09 15.12 -28.04
CA VAL A 248 13.72 15.54 -27.73
C VAL A 248 13.28 15.03 -26.36
N GLY A 249 12.57 15.86 -25.60
CA GLY A 249 11.97 15.44 -24.35
C GLY A 249 10.77 14.54 -24.58
N MET A 250 10.79 13.35 -23.97
CA MET A 250 9.71 12.38 -24.14
C MET A 250 9.18 11.89 -22.79
N SER A 251 7.85 11.87 -22.67
CA SER A 251 7.22 11.19 -21.55
C SER A 251 7.65 9.73 -21.53
N GLN A 252 7.90 9.18 -20.34
CA GLN A 252 8.15 7.75 -20.14
C GLN A 252 6.96 6.86 -20.58
N ARG A 253 5.82 7.47 -20.91
CA ARG A 253 4.62 6.80 -21.44
C ARG A 253 4.48 6.92 -22.96
N ASP A 254 5.38 7.66 -23.62
CA ASP A 254 5.37 7.82 -25.07
C ASP A 254 5.89 6.56 -25.76
N GLN A 255 5.13 6.03 -26.72
CA GLN A 255 5.49 4.83 -27.47
C GLN A 255 6.69 5.05 -28.41
N ARG A 256 6.98 6.31 -28.77
CA ARG A 256 8.10 6.66 -29.67
C ARG A 256 9.45 6.72 -28.94
N LEU A 257 9.45 6.66 -27.61
CA LEU A 257 10.68 6.71 -26.80
C LEU A 257 11.69 5.65 -27.22
N ALA A 258 11.22 4.42 -27.51
CA ALA A 258 12.08 3.34 -27.98
C ALA A 258 12.76 3.64 -29.31
N GLN A 259 12.01 4.17 -30.28
CA GLN A 259 12.56 4.54 -31.59
C GLN A 259 13.62 5.65 -31.46
N LYS A 260 13.41 6.63 -30.58
CA LYS A 260 14.35 7.75 -30.40
C LYS A 260 15.62 7.35 -29.65
N ILE A 261 15.53 6.47 -28.67
CA ILE A 261 16.73 5.93 -28.01
C ILE A 261 17.50 5.03 -28.97
N ALA A 262 16.82 4.18 -29.75
CA ALA A 262 17.45 3.32 -30.75
C ALA A 262 18.18 4.12 -31.84
N ALA A 263 17.69 5.30 -32.23
CA ALA A 263 18.34 6.18 -33.21
C ALA A 263 19.72 6.70 -32.74
N LEU A 264 20.02 6.63 -31.44
CA LEU A 264 21.32 6.97 -30.87
C LEU A 264 22.34 5.82 -31.02
N ASN A 265 21.90 4.63 -31.40
CA ASN A 265 22.81 3.54 -31.71
C ASN A 265 23.48 3.81 -33.06
N SER A 266 24.81 3.66 -33.10
CA SER A 266 25.64 3.85 -34.29
C SER A 266 26.64 2.70 -34.32
N GLU A 267 26.68 1.94 -35.42
CA GLU A 267 27.62 0.82 -35.54
C GLU A 267 29.09 1.27 -35.45
N GLN A 268 29.39 2.47 -35.96
CA GLN A 268 30.74 3.03 -35.94
C GLN A 268 31.18 3.54 -34.56
N HIS A 269 30.23 3.95 -33.72
CA HIS A 269 30.51 4.61 -32.44
C HIS A 269 29.99 3.86 -31.22
N ALA A 270 29.41 2.66 -31.39
CA ALA A 270 28.74 1.90 -30.34
C ALA A 270 29.53 1.80 -29.02
N HIS A 271 30.86 1.61 -29.09
CA HIS A 271 31.74 1.49 -27.92
C HIS A 271 32.12 2.82 -27.26
N THR A 272 31.83 3.94 -27.91
CA THR A 272 32.14 5.31 -27.46
C THR A 272 30.89 6.13 -27.17
N THR A 273 29.70 5.57 -27.39
CA THR A 273 28.42 6.23 -27.12
C THR A 273 28.09 6.14 -25.63
N ARG A 274 28.01 7.31 -24.99
CA ARG A 274 27.64 7.46 -23.58
C ARG A 274 26.26 8.10 -23.49
N ILE A 275 25.31 7.43 -22.84
CA ILE A 275 23.96 7.96 -22.63
C ILE A 275 23.80 8.40 -21.18
N VAL A 276 23.44 9.67 -21.00
CA VAL A 276 23.32 10.32 -19.70
C VAL A 276 21.87 10.69 -19.44
N LEU A 277 21.29 10.10 -18.39
CA LEU A 277 19.89 10.33 -18.00
C LEU A 277 19.77 11.58 -17.12
N LEU A 278 18.99 12.55 -17.56
CA LEU A 278 18.67 13.71 -16.74
C LEU A 278 17.51 13.38 -15.80
N LEU A 279 17.70 13.69 -14.51
CA LEU A 279 16.69 13.54 -13.46
C LEU A 279 16.34 14.90 -12.88
N ASN A 280 15.04 15.21 -12.80
CA ASN A 280 14.56 16.45 -12.17
C ASN A 280 14.51 16.26 -10.65
N ALA A 281 15.42 16.90 -9.91
CA ALA A 281 15.52 16.76 -8.47
C ALA A 281 14.26 17.24 -7.72
N ALA A 282 13.42 18.07 -8.34
CA ALA A 282 12.15 18.54 -7.78
C ALA A 282 10.94 17.62 -8.09
N ALA A 283 11.14 16.55 -8.86
CA ALA A 283 10.07 15.61 -9.17
C ALA A 283 9.74 14.66 -8.00
N GLN A 284 8.52 14.13 -7.99
CA GLN A 284 8.12 13.11 -7.03
C GLN A 284 8.95 11.84 -7.19
N GLN A 285 9.25 11.18 -6.08
CA GLN A 285 10.12 10.01 -6.03
C GLN A 285 9.62 8.87 -6.92
N GLU A 286 8.31 8.61 -6.93
CA GLU A 286 7.71 7.57 -7.76
C GLU A 286 7.85 7.88 -9.26
N THR A 287 7.84 9.17 -9.62
CA THR A 287 8.06 9.61 -11.01
C THR A 287 9.51 9.43 -11.42
N LEU A 288 10.45 9.78 -10.54
CA LEU A 288 11.89 9.56 -10.77
C LEU A 288 12.22 8.07 -10.94
N ASP A 289 11.64 7.24 -10.10
CA ASP A 289 11.76 5.78 -10.18
C ASP A 289 11.22 5.21 -11.50
N GLU A 290 10.02 5.65 -11.91
CA GLU A 290 9.41 5.23 -13.16
C GLU A 290 10.27 5.64 -14.37
N VAL A 291 10.78 6.88 -14.37
CA VAL A 291 11.65 7.40 -15.43
C VAL A 291 12.93 6.58 -15.56
N ALA A 292 13.68 6.40 -14.46
CA ALA A 292 14.93 5.64 -14.50
C ALA A 292 14.73 4.22 -15.01
N ARG A 293 13.73 3.52 -14.46
CA ARG A 293 13.39 2.14 -14.84
C ARG A 293 13.02 2.01 -16.33
N ILE A 294 12.17 2.90 -16.84
CA ILE A 294 11.68 2.81 -18.23
C ILE A 294 12.81 3.15 -19.21
N TYR A 295 13.57 4.22 -18.96
CA TYR A 295 14.66 4.63 -19.84
C TYR A 295 15.77 3.55 -19.89
N GLN A 296 16.19 3.01 -18.74
CA GLN A 296 17.18 1.92 -18.70
C GLN A 296 16.69 0.67 -19.42
N ARG A 297 15.42 0.28 -19.25
CA ARG A 297 14.84 -0.88 -19.95
C ARG A 297 14.86 -0.69 -21.46
N ILE A 298 14.39 0.46 -21.95
CA ILE A 298 14.32 0.75 -23.38
C ILE A 298 15.72 0.83 -24.01
N ALA A 299 16.69 1.41 -23.30
CA ALA A 299 18.08 1.41 -23.74
C ALA A 299 18.61 -0.03 -23.86
N ALA A 300 18.36 -0.88 -22.86
CA ALA A 300 18.79 -2.27 -22.88
C ALA A 300 18.15 -3.07 -24.04
N GLU A 301 16.87 -2.81 -24.36
CA GLU A 301 16.18 -3.38 -25.53
C GLU A 301 16.83 -2.96 -26.87
N SER A 302 17.58 -1.86 -26.88
CA SER A 302 18.28 -1.31 -28.05
C SER A 302 19.80 -1.55 -27.99
N GLU A 303 20.27 -2.47 -27.14
CA GLU A 303 21.70 -2.78 -26.91
C GLU A 303 22.53 -1.59 -26.38
N LEU A 304 21.87 -0.60 -25.79
CA LEU A 304 22.47 0.57 -25.18
C LEU A 304 22.41 0.47 -23.65
N THR A 305 23.32 1.15 -22.96
CA THR A 305 23.35 1.18 -21.48
C THR A 305 23.20 2.60 -20.96
N ILE A 306 22.35 2.77 -19.96
CA ILE A 306 22.21 4.02 -19.20
C ILE A 306 22.68 3.77 -17.77
N SER A 307 23.92 4.16 -17.50
CA SER A 307 24.56 4.07 -16.18
C SER A 307 24.88 5.45 -15.59
N ASP A 308 24.73 6.53 -16.34
CA ASP A 308 25.08 7.88 -15.93
C ASP A 308 23.84 8.75 -15.75
N ALA A 309 23.90 9.67 -14.79
CA ALA A 309 22.87 10.65 -14.55
C ALA A 309 23.39 12.07 -14.32
N ILE A 310 22.59 13.06 -14.72
CA ILE A 310 22.78 14.46 -14.33
C ILE A 310 21.54 14.88 -13.53
N LEU A 311 21.76 15.41 -12.33
CA LEU A 311 20.68 15.89 -11.49
C LEU A 311 20.43 17.36 -11.84
N THR A 312 19.19 17.69 -12.17
CA THR A 312 18.80 19.03 -12.64
C THR A 312 17.80 19.65 -11.68
N LYS A 313 17.73 20.99 -11.70
CA LYS A 313 16.78 21.78 -10.90
C LYS A 313 16.94 21.58 -9.38
N LEU A 314 18.19 21.51 -8.93
CA LEU A 314 18.49 21.40 -7.50
C LEU A 314 18.06 22.66 -6.72
N ASP A 315 17.96 23.80 -7.40
CA ASP A 315 17.45 25.07 -6.87
C ASP A 315 15.92 25.07 -6.67
N GLU A 316 15.19 24.16 -7.32
CA GLU A 316 13.73 24.05 -7.21
C GLU A 316 13.27 22.96 -6.22
N THR A 317 14.18 22.13 -5.71
CA THR A 317 13.80 21.00 -4.85
C THR A 317 13.77 21.35 -3.37
N ALA A 318 12.71 20.93 -2.69
CA ALA A 318 12.62 21.02 -1.23
C ALA A 318 13.36 19.86 -0.53
N ARG A 319 13.60 18.75 -1.23
CA ARG A 319 14.12 17.50 -0.64
C ARG A 319 14.95 16.71 -1.66
N LEU A 320 16.23 16.52 -1.37
CA LEU A 320 17.16 15.80 -2.24
C LEU A 320 17.08 14.26 -2.11
N GLY A 321 16.51 13.73 -1.03
CA GLY A 321 16.50 12.30 -0.77
C GLY A 321 15.78 11.48 -1.84
N GLY A 322 14.76 12.04 -2.49
CA GLY A 322 14.03 11.34 -3.57
C GLY A 322 14.91 11.04 -4.77
N VAL A 323 15.70 12.01 -5.23
CA VAL A 323 16.59 11.83 -6.38
C VAL A 323 17.82 10.99 -6.03
N LEU A 324 18.39 11.15 -4.83
CA LEU A 324 19.50 10.32 -4.36
C LEU A 324 19.08 8.86 -4.17
N ASP A 325 17.87 8.61 -3.67
CA ASP A 325 17.29 7.28 -3.58
C ASP A 325 17.17 6.60 -4.95
N THR A 326 16.66 7.32 -5.97
CA THR A 326 16.58 6.82 -7.34
C THR A 326 17.96 6.48 -7.90
N VAL A 327 18.94 7.35 -7.72
CA VAL A 327 20.33 7.13 -8.16
C VAL A 327 20.90 5.85 -7.54
N ILE A 328 20.72 5.65 -6.22
CA ILE A 328 21.19 4.47 -5.50
C ILE A 328 20.51 3.19 -6.02
N ARG A 329 19.17 3.20 -6.13
CA ARG A 329 18.41 1.98 -6.47
C ARG A 329 18.59 1.56 -7.93
N HIS A 330 18.76 2.51 -8.85
CA HIS A 330 19.00 2.25 -10.28
C HIS A 330 20.48 2.21 -10.66
N LYS A 331 21.38 2.30 -9.66
CA LYS A 331 22.84 2.23 -9.83
C LYS A 331 23.35 3.22 -10.88
N LEU A 332 22.83 4.45 -10.82
CA LEU A 332 23.26 5.54 -11.69
C LEU A 332 24.46 6.25 -11.08
N THR A 333 25.45 6.58 -11.88
CA THR A 333 26.60 7.41 -11.49
C THR A 333 26.25 8.87 -11.73
N VAL A 334 26.31 9.71 -10.70
CA VAL A 334 26.05 11.15 -10.87
C VAL A 334 27.27 11.80 -11.50
N GLN A 335 27.11 12.33 -12.71
CA GLN A 335 28.20 12.95 -13.48
C GLN A 335 28.26 14.47 -13.33
N ALA A 336 27.11 15.10 -13.07
CA ALA A 336 27.00 16.54 -12.83
C ALA A 336 25.71 16.87 -12.07
N VAL A 337 25.69 18.06 -11.46
CA VAL A 337 24.47 18.68 -10.93
C VAL A 337 24.27 20.07 -11.52
N SER A 338 23.01 20.45 -11.72
CA SER A 338 22.62 21.76 -12.22
C SER A 338 21.62 22.43 -11.28
N SER A 339 21.95 23.63 -10.82
CA SER A 339 21.22 24.39 -9.79
C SER A 339 20.80 25.80 -10.24
N GLY A 340 20.51 25.97 -11.54
CA GLY A 340 20.05 27.24 -12.07
C GLY A 340 19.98 27.26 -13.59
N GLN A 341 19.83 28.45 -14.17
CA GLN A 341 19.57 28.65 -15.60
C GLN A 341 20.74 29.27 -16.37
N ARG A 342 21.77 29.80 -15.69
CA ARG A 342 22.91 30.47 -16.32
C ARG A 342 23.81 29.49 -17.06
N VAL A 343 24.32 29.93 -18.21
CA VAL A 343 25.24 29.19 -19.07
C VAL A 343 26.52 30.00 -19.17
N PRO A 344 27.71 29.43 -18.85
CA PRO A 344 27.97 28.03 -18.50
C PRO A 344 27.87 27.66 -17.01
N GLU A 345 27.62 28.62 -16.11
CA GLU A 345 28.06 28.53 -14.71
C GLU A 345 27.21 27.62 -13.81
N ASP A 346 25.92 27.45 -14.08
CA ASP A 346 25.01 26.72 -13.17
C ASP A 346 25.04 25.19 -13.40
N ILE A 347 26.20 24.63 -13.78
CA ILE A 347 26.46 23.18 -13.81
C ILE A 347 27.83 22.90 -13.19
N GLN A 348 27.93 21.86 -12.38
CA GLN A 348 29.16 21.55 -11.65
C GLN A 348 29.34 20.05 -11.43
N VAL A 349 30.59 19.68 -11.14
CA VAL A 349 30.95 18.36 -10.62
C VAL A 349 30.18 18.13 -9.31
N PRO A 350 29.58 16.95 -9.10
CA PRO A 350 28.76 16.70 -7.93
C PRO A 350 29.61 16.57 -6.67
N ASP A 351 29.37 17.43 -5.67
CA ASP A 351 29.86 17.20 -4.31
C ASP A 351 28.92 16.22 -3.61
N ILE A 352 29.26 14.93 -3.65
CA ILE A 352 28.40 13.87 -3.10
C ILE A 352 28.26 13.98 -1.58
N GLU A 353 29.30 14.41 -0.88
CA GLU A 353 29.25 14.60 0.57
C GLU A 353 28.27 15.71 0.92
N GLN A 354 28.35 16.84 0.21
CA GLN A 354 27.43 17.96 0.40
C GLN A 354 25.99 17.59 0.03
N LEU A 355 25.76 16.91 -1.10
CA LEU A 355 24.42 16.47 -1.51
C LEU A 355 23.75 15.54 -0.47
N VAL A 356 24.53 14.63 0.12
CA VAL A 356 24.05 13.73 1.19
C VAL A 356 23.86 14.49 2.50
N ALA A 357 24.72 15.45 2.83
CA ALA A 357 24.53 16.29 3.99
C ALA A 357 23.24 17.10 3.89
N ASP A 358 23.01 17.74 2.75
CA ASP A 358 21.83 18.57 2.47
C ASP A 358 20.53 17.74 2.46
N SER A 359 20.56 16.52 1.92
CA SER A 359 19.39 15.62 1.93
C SER A 359 19.00 15.21 3.35
N LEU A 360 19.95 15.20 4.29
CA LEU A 360 19.74 14.90 5.70
C LEU A 360 19.62 16.16 6.56
N ALA A 361 19.73 17.37 6.01
CA ALA A 361 19.60 18.62 6.77
C ALA A 361 18.13 19.03 7.01
N ALA A 362 17.18 18.40 6.31
CA ALA A 362 15.75 18.67 6.47
C ALA A 362 15.32 18.48 7.94
N GLU A 363 14.80 19.54 8.56
CA GLU A 363 14.29 19.47 9.93
C GLU A 363 13.16 18.44 10.01
N VAL A 364 13.24 17.55 10.99
CA VAL A 364 12.14 16.67 11.39
C VAL A 364 11.10 17.55 12.11
N SER A 365 10.50 18.50 11.41
CA SER A 365 9.30 19.19 11.88
C SER A 365 8.29 18.10 12.23
N ASP A 366 7.66 18.24 13.40
CA ASP A 366 6.72 17.33 14.09
C ASP A 366 5.65 16.71 13.17
N SER A 367 6.12 15.83 12.30
CA SER A 367 5.34 15.06 11.37
C SER A 367 4.86 13.86 12.16
N MET A 368 3.68 13.98 12.76
CA MET A 368 2.91 12.86 13.31
C MET A 368 2.79 11.69 12.30
N LEU A 369 3.02 11.95 11.01
CA LEU A 369 3.02 10.97 9.92
C LEU A 369 4.28 10.08 9.91
N ALA A 370 5.48 10.62 10.19
CA ALA A 370 6.72 9.84 10.17
C ALA A 370 6.88 8.90 11.38
N ALA A 371 6.32 9.28 12.54
CA ALA A 371 6.20 8.40 13.70
C ALA A 371 5.28 7.19 13.37
N SER A 372 4.20 7.43 12.62
CA SER A 372 3.21 6.41 12.30
C SER A 372 3.65 5.37 11.26
N GLU A 373 4.62 5.69 10.38
CA GLU A 373 5.11 4.76 9.34
C GLU A 373 6.14 3.74 9.86
N TRP A 374 6.91 4.08 10.88
CA TRP A 374 7.85 3.13 11.52
C TRP A 374 7.10 2.11 12.38
N GLU A 375 6.12 2.58 13.18
CA GLU A 375 5.29 1.75 14.06
C GLU A 375 4.48 0.68 13.32
N GLN A 376 4.22 0.87 12.01
CA GLN A 376 3.40 -0.05 11.22
C GLN A 376 4.16 -1.24 10.60
N SER A 377 5.49 -1.34 10.72
CA SER A 377 6.20 -2.38 9.94
C SER A 377 7.45 -2.99 10.58
N THR A 378 7.86 -2.58 11.79
CA THR A 378 8.84 -3.35 12.58
C THR A 378 8.12 -4.34 13.50
N GLU A 379 7.57 -5.41 12.91
CA GLU A 379 7.15 -6.60 13.67
C GLU A 379 8.40 -7.38 14.12
N LYS A 380 8.99 -6.93 15.22
CA LYS A 380 9.44 -7.80 16.31
C LYS A 380 8.98 -7.14 17.61
N LEU A 381 8.27 -7.92 18.42
CA LEU A 381 7.67 -7.52 19.70
C LEU A 381 8.66 -6.72 20.56
N GLU A 382 8.49 -5.39 20.58
CA GLU A 382 9.04 -4.58 21.67
C GLU A 382 8.10 -4.75 22.87
N PRO A 383 8.61 -5.17 24.05
CA PRO A 383 7.79 -5.42 25.23
C PRO A 383 6.86 -4.26 25.58
N SER A 384 7.28 -3.01 25.32
CA SER A 384 6.50 -1.80 25.58
C SER A 384 5.13 -1.76 24.90
N HIS A 385 4.99 -2.26 23.67
CA HIS A 385 3.70 -2.22 22.93
C HIS A 385 2.67 -3.20 23.52
N VAL A 386 3.15 -4.34 24.01
CA VAL A 386 2.36 -5.36 24.70
C VAL A 386 1.88 -4.83 26.06
N PHE A 387 2.68 -3.99 26.73
CA PHE A 387 2.32 -3.39 28.02
C PHE A 387 1.34 -2.22 27.93
N THR A 388 1.44 -1.35 26.91
CA THR A 388 0.52 -0.20 26.75
C THR A 388 -0.87 -0.62 26.27
N HIS A 389 -0.98 -1.70 25.50
CA HIS A 389 -2.26 -2.19 24.94
C HIS A 389 -2.76 -3.48 25.58
N GLY A 390 -2.26 -3.84 26.78
CA GLY A 390 -2.58 -5.12 27.43
C GLY A 390 -4.08 -5.39 27.58
N HIS A 391 -4.86 -4.40 27.99
CA HIS A 391 -6.32 -4.52 28.10
C HIS A 391 -7.01 -4.77 26.75
N LEU A 392 -6.58 -4.09 25.67
CA LEU A 392 -7.12 -4.28 24.33
C LEU A 392 -6.75 -5.65 23.74
N ILE A 393 -5.52 -6.11 23.98
CA ILE A 393 -5.08 -7.45 23.58
C ILE A 393 -5.91 -8.51 24.32
N GLN A 394 -6.12 -8.33 25.63
CA GLN A 394 -6.93 -9.24 26.44
C GLN A 394 -8.41 -9.21 26.02
N SER A 395 -9.01 -8.03 25.81
CA SER A 395 -10.40 -7.91 25.36
C SER A 395 -10.63 -8.53 24.00
N SER A 396 -9.73 -8.25 23.04
CA SER A 396 -9.79 -8.83 21.69
C SER A 396 -9.59 -10.35 21.71
N MET A 397 -8.65 -10.86 22.52
CA MET A 397 -8.43 -12.30 22.67
C MET A 397 -9.65 -12.99 23.30
N GLN A 398 -10.22 -12.40 24.35
CA GLN A 398 -11.40 -12.93 25.03
C GLN A 398 -12.64 -12.88 24.13
N ALA A 399 -12.80 -11.80 23.36
CA ALA A 399 -13.86 -11.69 22.37
C ALA A 399 -13.74 -12.79 21.30
N LEU A 400 -12.54 -13.05 20.78
CA LEU A 400 -12.31 -14.13 19.80
C LEU A 400 -12.61 -15.51 20.40
N ARG A 401 -12.15 -15.79 21.63
CA ARG A 401 -12.42 -17.07 22.33
C ARG A 401 -13.90 -17.31 22.59
N ASN A 402 -14.64 -16.27 22.99
CA ASN A 402 -16.05 -16.40 23.37
C ASN A 402 -16.98 -16.43 22.15
N GLN A 403 -16.61 -15.75 21.07
CA GLN A 403 -17.49 -15.57 19.92
C GLN A 403 -17.22 -16.55 18.78
N ILE A 404 -16.04 -17.17 18.73
CA ILE A 404 -15.67 -18.12 17.68
C ILE A 404 -15.39 -19.49 18.29
N PRO A 405 -16.29 -20.48 18.08
CA PRO A 405 -16.09 -21.85 18.54
C PRO A 405 -14.74 -22.43 18.09
N HIS A 406 -14.11 -23.23 18.95
CA HIS A 406 -12.79 -23.85 18.73
C HIS A 406 -11.63 -22.87 18.48
N PHE A 407 -11.82 -21.55 18.68
CA PHE A 407 -10.71 -20.59 18.57
C PHE A 407 -9.62 -20.86 19.63
N SER A 408 -10.00 -21.29 20.84
CA SER A 408 -9.04 -21.68 21.88
C SER A 408 -8.15 -22.85 21.45
N GLU A 409 -8.69 -23.81 20.70
CA GLU A 409 -7.94 -24.94 20.15
C GLU A 409 -6.94 -24.48 19.09
N LEU A 410 -7.33 -23.55 18.20
CA LEU A 410 -6.43 -22.92 17.23
C LEU A 410 -5.24 -22.24 17.92
N VAL A 411 -5.50 -21.48 18.98
CA VAL A 411 -4.46 -20.80 19.77
C VAL A 411 -3.50 -21.82 20.38
N GLN A 412 -4.04 -22.85 21.02
CA GLN A 412 -3.23 -23.91 21.61
C GLN A 412 -2.38 -24.64 20.56
N ALA A 413 -2.94 -24.91 19.39
CA ALA A 413 -2.27 -25.58 18.29
C ALA A 413 -1.11 -24.76 17.71
N LEU A 414 -1.31 -23.43 17.55
CA LEU A 414 -0.24 -22.51 17.15
C LEU A 414 0.90 -22.47 18.18
N LYS A 415 0.56 -22.52 19.47
CA LYS A 415 1.52 -22.55 20.58
C LYS A 415 2.33 -23.84 20.62
N GLN A 416 1.63 -24.98 20.56
CA GLN A 416 2.22 -26.32 20.67
C GLN A 416 2.88 -26.79 19.37
N LYS A 417 2.57 -26.12 18.25
CA LYS A 417 3.02 -26.48 16.90
C LYS A 417 2.52 -27.86 16.44
N GLU A 418 1.40 -28.29 16.99
CA GLU A 418 0.77 -29.59 16.73
C GLU A 418 -0.74 -29.38 16.57
N LEU A 419 -1.39 -30.22 15.77
CA LEU A 419 -2.84 -30.18 15.66
C LEU A 419 -3.48 -30.79 16.92
N PRO A 420 -4.55 -30.18 17.47
CA PRO A 420 -5.33 -30.80 18.53
C PRO A 420 -5.79 -32.20 18.11
N GLU A 421 -5.88 -33.15 19.03
CA GLU A 421 -6.44 -34.50 18.72
C GLU A 421 -7.84 -34.39 18.13
N SER A 422 -8.64 -33.41 18.59
CA SER A 422 -9.95 -33.08 18.05
C SER A 422 -9.93 -32.61 16.60
N TRP A 423 -8.77 -32.28 16.01
CA TRP A 423 -8.62 -31.85 14.61
C TRP A 423 -7.92 -32.91 13.75
N GLN A 424 -7.42 -33.99 14.38
CA GLN A 424 -6.77 -35.09 13.69
C GLN A 424 -7.87 -36.03 13.19
N ASN A 425 -7.97 -36.22 11.87
CA ASN A 425 -9.01 -37.03 11.21
C ASN A 425 -10.45 -36.51 11.43
N THR A 426 -10.64 -35.21 11.63
CA THR A 426 -11.97 -34.64 11.87
C THR A 426 -12.90 -34.68 10.67
N ALA A 427 -14.11 -35.17 10.92
CA ALA A 427 -15.30 -34.80 10.15
C ALA A 427 -15.65 -33.31 10.39
N PHE A 428 -16.60 -32.78 9.60
CA PHE A 428 -17.10 -31.44 9.84
C PHE A 428 -17.77 -31.30 11.24
N PRO A 429 -17.81 -30.10 11.85
CA PRO A 429 -18.49 -29.86 13.15
C PRO A 429 -19.97 -30.27 13.19
N ASP A 430 -20.57 -30.50 14.36
CA ASP A 430 -21.97 -30.96 14.42
C ASP A 430 -23.02 -29.90 13.98
N GLU A 431 -22.76 -28.60 14.21
CA GLU A 431 -23.69 -27.50 13.87
C GLU A 431 -23.46 -26.92 12.46
N LEU A 432 -23.72 -27.72 11.42
CA LEU A 432 -23.53 -27.31 10.03
C LEU A 432 -24.83 -26.90 9.35
N ASN A 433 -24.80 -25.74 8.67
CA ASN A 433 -25.86 -25.36 7.74
C ASN A 433 -25.40 -25.48 6.29
N MET A 434 -24.12 -25.22 6.03
CA MET A 434 -23.56 -25.35 4.70
C MET A 434 -22.15 -25.90 4.76
N ILE A 435 -21.72 -26.56 3.68
CA ILE A 435 -20.32 -26.96 3.49
C ILE A 435 -19.79 -26.31 2.23
N ARG A 436 -18.57 -25.78 2.29
CA ARG A 436 -17.81 -25.33 1.14
C ARG A 436 -16.78 -26.40 0.75
N TRP A 437 -16.96 -26.96 -0.44
CA TRP A 437 -16.02 -27.85 -1.07
C TRP A 437 -15.02 -27.06 -1.92
N ALA A 438 -13.77 -27.03 -1.45
CA ALA A 438 -12.68 -26.44 -2.20
C ALA A 438 -12.43 -27.18 -3.52
N ALA A 439 -11.98 -26.45 -4.54
CA ALA A 439 -11.63 -27.04 -5.81
C ALA A 439 -10.51 -28.09 -5.64
N PRO A 440 -10.58 -29.25 -6.32
CA PRO A 440 -9.54 -30.29 -6.29
C PRO A 440 -8.31 -29.90 -7.12
N GLN A 441 -8.00 -28.61 -7.19
CA GLN A 441 -6.86 -28.04 -7.90
C GLN A 441 -6.26 -26.92 -7.05
N PRO A 442 -4.94 -26.86 -6.92
CA PRO A 442 -4.30 -25.84 -6.11
C PRO A 442 -4.28 -24.49 -6.85
N LEU A 443 -4.14 -23.40 -6.09
CA LEU A 443 -4.02 -22.06 -6.69
C LEU A 443 -2.75 -21.94 -7.54
N GLN A 444 -2.80 -21.12 -8.60
CA GLN A 444 -1.62 -20.88 -9.43
C GLN A 444 -0.40 -20.39 -8.60
N GLY A 445 0.71 -21.12 -8.73
CA GLY A 445 1.95 -20.86 -7.99
C GLY A 445 1.90 -21.26 -6.51
N TRP A 446 0.97 -22.14 -6.12
CA TRP A 446 0.89 -22.80 -4.81
C TRP A 446 0.61 -24.29 -5.05
N ASN A 447 1.28 -25.19 -4.34
CA ASN A 447 1.20 -26.63 -4.61
C ASN A 447 0.33 -27.38 -3.58
N HIS A 448 -0.52 -26.66 -2.86
CA HIS A 448 -1.36 -27.21 -1.80
C HIS A 448 -2.83 -26.95 -2.12
N LEU A 449 -3.67 -27.93 -1.83
CA LEU A 449 -5.12 -27.78 -1.92
C LEU A 449 -5.62 -26.94 -0.75
N THR A 450 -6.62 -26.11 -1.03
CA THR A 450 -7.26 -25.31 0.03
C THR A 450 -8.18 -26.22 0.83
N PRO A 451 -8.23 -26.17 2.17
CA PRO A 451 -9.12 -27.03 2.95
C PRO A 451 -10.62 -26.80 2.62
N HIS A 452 -11.44 -27.82 2.87
CA HIS A 452 -12.88 -27.69 2.95
C HIS A 452 -13.28 -26.91 4.21
N LEU A 453 -14.50 -26.33 4.21
CA LEU A 453 -14.93 -25.46 5.28
C LEU A 453 -16.42 -25.66 5.60
N GLY A 454 -16.74 -25.95 6.86
CA GLY A 454 -18.11 -25.91 7.36
C GLY A 454 -18.56 -24.48 7.62
N LEU A 455 -19.84 -24.19 7.40
CA LEU A 455 -20.46 -22.88 7.63
C LEU A 455 -21.68 -23.00 8.53
N ASN A 456 -21.87 -22.01 9.40
CA ASN A 456 -23.07 -21.91 10.21
C ASN A 456 -24.28 -21.39 9.41
N LYS A 457 -25.44 -21.27 10.07
CA LYS A 457 -26.68 -20.72 9.50
C LYS A 457 -26.61 -19.29 8.95
N HIS A 458 -25.52 -18.57 9.19
CA HIS A 458 -25.29 -17.23 8.67
C HIS A 458 -24.29 -17.22 7.51
N GLY A 459 -23.82 -18.39 7.06
CA GLY A 459 -22.81 -18.53 6.02
C GLY A 459 -21.39 -18.19 6.49
N LEU A 460 -21.17 -18.10 7.81
CA LEU A 460 -19.85 -17.77 8.37
C LEU A 460 -19.02 -19.04 8.60
N PRO A 461 -17.70 -18.99 8.34
CA PRO A 461 -16.79 -20.11 8.55
C PRO A 461 -16.79 -20.66 9.98
N LEU A 462 -16.79 -21.99 10.09
CA LEU A 462 -16.59 -22.74 11.33
C LEU A 462 -15.19 -23.36 11.37
N LEU A 463 -14.73 -23.66 12.59
CA LEU A 463 -13.50 -24.40 12.84
C LEU A 463 -13.85 -25.81 13.36
N PRO A 464 -13.01 -26.83 13.10
CA PRO A 464 -11.80 -26.78 12.26
C PRO A 464 -12.09 -26.82 10.75
N PRO A 465 -11.15 -26.36 9.90
CA PRO A 465 -11.19 -26.68 8.48
C PRO A 465 -10.89 -28.17 8.26
N VAL A 466 -11.47 -28.75 7.21
CA VAL A 466 -11.31 -30.18 6.88
C VAL A 466 -10.36 -30.33 5.69
N MET A 467 -9.36 -31.19 5.82
CA MET A 467 -8.33 -31.37 4.79
C MET A 467 -8.82 -32.26 3.64
N HIS A 468 -8.19 -32.17 2.48
CA HIS A 468 -8.42 -33.14 1.40
C HIS A 468 -7.74 -34.46 1.79
N ASP A 469 -8.50 -35.52 2.02
CA ASP A 469 -7.94 -36.86 2.22
C ASP A 469 -7.27 -37.37 0.94
N SER A 470 -6.16 -38.12 1.08
CA SER A 470 -5.50 -38.82 -0.03
C SER A 470 -6.29 -40.05 -0.53
N GLU A 471 -7.46 -40.32 0.06
CA GLU A 471 -8.46 -41.29 -0.37
C GLU A 471 -9.81 -40.57 -0.48
N ALA A 472 -10.07 -39.89 -1.60
CA ALA A 472 -11.41 -39.46 -1.95
C ALA A 472 -11.80 -40.10 -3.30
N PRO A 473 -13.08 -40.42 -3.55
CA PRO A 473 -14.27 -40.12 -2.77
C PRO A 473 -15.09 -41.39 -2.43
N VAL A 474 -15.69 -41.46 -1.25
CA VAL A 474 -16.98 -42.14 -1.16
C VAL A 474 -17.91 -41.14 -0.52
N LEU A 475 -19.04 -40.90 -1.17
CA LEU A 475 -20.18 -40.20 -0.62
C LEU A 475 -21.07 -41.22 0.12
N PRO A 476 -20.88 -41.50 1.42
CA PRO A 476 -21.94 -42.06 2.23
C PRO A 476 -22.07 -41.28 3.55
N ASP A 477 -22.49 -40.03 3.43
CA ASP A 477 -23.35 -39.36 4.42
C ASP A 477 -23.80 -38.02 3.83
N MET A 478 -24.63 -38.07 2.78
CA MET A 478 -25.09 -36.88 2.05
C MET A 478 -26.16 -36.07 2.79
N ALA A 479 -26.08 -36.04 4.12
CA ALA A 479 -26.86 -35.19 5.01
C ALA A 479 -25.99 -34.42 6.02
N LEU A 480 -24.66 -34.34 5.81
CA LEU A 480 -23.76 -33.57 6.70
C LEU A 480 -24.14 -32.09 6.82
N ALA A 481 -24.75 -31.51 5.78
CA ALA A 481 -25.32 -30.17 5.82
C ALA A 481 -26.46 -30.02 4.81
N PRO A 482 -27.47 -29.19 5.10
CA PRO A 482 -28.56 -28.88 4.17
C PRO A 482 -28.14 -28.29 2.82
N VAL A 483 -26.99 -27.61 2.76
CA VAL A 483 -26.50 -26.94 1.55
C VAL A 483 -25.02 -27.21 1.27
N GLN A 484 -24.68 -27.48 0.01
CA GLN A 484 -23.34 -27.79 -0.46
C GLN A 484 -22.87 -26.73 -1.47
N LEU A 485 -21.79 -26.00 -1.16
CA LEU A 485 -21.21 -24.97 -2.02
C LEU A 485 -19.92 -25.47 -2.65
N PHE A 486 -19.81 -25.45 -3.97
CA PHE A 486 -18.65 -25.96 -4.70
C PHE A 486 -17.94 -24.83 -5.46
N ASP A 487 -16.62 -24.74 -5.28
CA ASP A 487 -15.75 -23.87 -6.10
C ASP A 487 -15.62 -24.37 -7.56
N TYR A 488 -16.12 -25.57 -7.84
CA TYR A 488 -16.07 -26.25 -9.12
C TYR A 488 -17.44 -26.88 -9.42
N LEU A 489 -17.67 -27.32 -10.66
CA LEU A 489 -18.85 -28.12 -10.97
C LEU A 489 -18.55 -29.60 -10.66
N PRO A 490 -19.24 -30.24 -9.70
CA PRO A 490 -19.08 -31.67 -9.44
C PRO A 490 -19.63 -32.53 -10.58
N GLU A 491 -19.30 -33.83 -10.56
CA GLU A 491 -19.81 -34.81 -11.51
C GLU A 491 -21.34 -34.94 -11.43
N THR A 492 -21.99 -35.19 -12.57
CA THR A 492 -23.46 -35.29 -12.68
C THR A 492 -24.02 -36.33 -11.71
N ALA A 493 -23.35 -37.47 -11.53
CA ALA A 493 -23.78 -38.51 -10.60
C ALA A 493 -23.93 -37.98 -9.16
N LEU A 494 -23.05 -37.07 -8.73
CA LEU A 494 -23.14 -36.44 -7.42
C LEU A 494 -24.33 -35.47 -7.33
N LEU A 495 -24.58 -34.71 -8.40
CA LEU A 495 -25.75 -33.81 -8.48
C LEU A 495 -27.07 -34.57 -8.42
N ASP A 496 -27.15 -35.73 -9.06
CA ASP A 496 -28.32 -36.60 -9.03
C ASP A 496 -28.59 -37.10 -7.60
N ILE A 497 -27.55 -37.53 -6.87
CA ILE A 497 -27.71 -37.96 -5.47
C ILE A 497 -28.14 -36.79 -4.57
N PHE A 498 -27.62 -35.57 -4.75
CA PHE A 498 -28.13 -34.41 -3.99
C PHE A 498 -29.62 -34.17 -4.24
N SER A 499 -30.09 -34.39 -5.46
CA SER A 499 -31.50 -34.29 -5.80
C SER A 499 -32.35 -35.34 -5.09
N GLU A 500 -31.90 -36.60 -5.06
CA GLU A 500 -32.60 -37.70 -4.38
C GLU A 500 -32.74 -37.43 -2.88
N HIS A 501 -31.70 -36.89 -2.26
CA HIS A 501 -31.68 -36.54 -0.83
C HIS A 501 -32.24 -35.15 -0.51
N GLN A 502 -32.78 -34.42 -1.48
CA GLN A 502 -33.29 -33.04 -1.32
C GLN A 502 -32.27 -32.09 -0.67
N THR A 503 -31.00 -32.31 -0.93
CA THR A 503 -29.90 -31.47 -0.42
C THR A 503 -29.63 -30.35 -1.41
N GLY A 504 -29.61 -29.10 -0.93
CA GLY A 504 -29.35 -27.95 -1.78
C GLY A 504 -27.90 -27.87 -2.20
N TRP A 505 -27.61 -27.33 -3.38
CA TRP A 505 -26.23 -27.08 -3.78
C TRP A 505 -26.08 -25.82 -4.64
N LEU A 506 -24.84 -25.33 -4.75
CA LEU A 506 -24.47 -24.27 -5.68
C LEU A 506 -23.01 -24.45 -6.09
N ALA A 507 -22.76 -24.47 -7.39
CA ALA A 507 -21.44 -24.69 -7.98
C ALA A 507 -21.00 -23.50 -8.82
N THR A 508 -19.72 -23.15 -8.77
CA THR A 508 -19.15 -22.09 -9.62
C THR A 508 -18.93 -22.60 -11.04
N LEU A 509 -19.33 -21.81 -12.03
CA LEU A 509 -19.14 -22.10 -13.46
C LEU A 509 -18.14 -21.16 -14.12
N ASN A 510 -17.45 -21.70 -15.13
CA ASN A 510 -16.71 -20.88 -16.09
C ASN A 510 -17.66 -20.17 -17.06
N VAL A 511 -17.30 -18.97 -17.50
CA VAL A 511 -18.10 -18.15 -18.46
C VAL A 511 -18.41 -18.88 -19.78
N ASN A 512 -17.55 -19.82 -20.17
CA ASN A 512 -17.64 -20.61 -21.38
C ASN A 512 -18.22 -22.02 -21.15
N HIS A 513 -18.70 -22.30 -19.93
CA HIS A 513 -19.34 -23.57 -19.65
C HIS A 513 -20.60 -23.74 -20.50
N LYS A 514 -20.85 -24.96 -20.98
CA LYS A 514 -21.98 -25.28 -21.85
C LYS A 514 -23.05 -25.98 -21.04
N VAL A 515 -24.30 -25.61 -21.27
CA VAL A 515 -25.48 -26.19 -20.63
C VAL A 515 -26.58 -26.38 -21.68
N GLN A 516 -27.49 -27.32 -21.45
CA GLN A 516 -28.67 -27.48 -22.29
C GLN A 516 -29.76 -26.52 -21.84
N SER A 517 -30.53 -26.00 -22.79
CA SER A 517 -31.74 -25.23 -22.53
C SER A 517 -32.67 -25.34 -23.72
N GLN A 518 -33.91 -25.79 -23.52
CA GLN A 518 -34.91 -25.93 -24.58
C GLN A 518 -34.38 -26.78 -25.77
N GLY A 519 -33.67 -27.88 -25.46
CA GLY A 519 -33.11 -28.79 -26.47
C GLY A 519 -31.89 -28.27 -27.25
N HIS A 520 -31.29 -27.15 -26.86
CA HIS A 520 -30.08 -26.60 -27.48
C HIS A 520 -28.94 -26.47 -26.47
N THR A 521 -27.72 -26.79 -26.90
CA THR A 521 -26.51 -26.51 -26.11
C THR A 521 -26.11 -25.05 -26.26
N LEU A 522 -26.13 -24.30 -25.17
CA LEU A 522 -25.72 -22.90 -25.12
C LEU A 522 -24.56 -22.71 -24.15
N VAL A 523 -23.70 -21.73 -24.43
CA VAL A 523 -22.74 -21.25 -23.43
C VAL A 523 -23.50 -20.46 -22.35
N VAL A 524 -23.14 -20.59 -21.07
CA VAL A 524 -23.85 -19.91 -19.97
C VAL A 524 -23.95 -18.39 -20.13
N SER A 525 -22.92 -17.75 -20.71
CA SER A 525 -22.97 -16.33 -21.02
C SER A 525 -23.99 -15.96 -22.11
N GLU A 526 -24.26 -16.86 -23.04
CA GLU A 526 -25.30 -16.70 -24.06
C GLU A 526 -26.68 -17.05 -23.52
N LEU A 527 -26.79 -18.10 -22.71
CA LEU A 527 -28.02 -18.50 -22.02
C LEU A 527 -28.58 -17.33 -21.21
N VAL A 528 -27.74 -16.72 -20.37
CA VAL A 528 -28.14 -15.57 -19.53
C VAL A 528 -28.54 -14.37 -20.39
N LYS A 529 -27.87 -14.13 -21.52
CA LYS A 529 -28.24 -13.03 -22.43
C LYS A 529 -29.59 -13.25 -23.12
N LYS A 530 -29.90 -14.49 -23.51
CA LYS A 530 -31.11 -14.83 -24.27
C LYS A 530 -32.33 -15.09 -23.38
N HIS A 531 -32.11 -15.74 -22.25
CA HIS A 531 -33.16 -16.30 -21.39
C HIS A 531 -33.03 -15.87 -19.92
N GLY A 532 -32.13 -14.95 -19.60
CA GLY A 532 -31.95 -14.44 -18.24
C GLY A 532 -33.11 -13.59 -17.77
N ILE A 533 -33.61 -13.90 -16.59
CA ILE A 533 -34.65 -13.15 -15.88
C ILE A 533 -33.98 -12.45 -14.69
N PRO A 534 -34.03 -11.11 -14.60
CA PRO A 534 -33.52 -10.39 -13.43
C PRO A 534 -34.23 -10.85 -12.17
N LEU A 535 -33.48 -11.29 -11.16
CA LEU A 535 -34.02 -11.82 -9.91
C LEU A 535 -34.13 -10.70 -8.86
N SER A 536 -32.99 -10.10 -8.50
CA SER A 536 -32.94 -9.16 -7.38
C SER A 536 -31.69 -8.29 -7.38
N LYS A 537 -31.72 -7.22 -6.59
CA LYS A 537 -30.58 -6.32 -6.34
C LYS A 537 -30.38 -6.18 -4.84
N HIS A 538 -29.22 -6.60 -4.34
CA HIS A 538 -28.91 -6.59 -2.91
C HIS A 538 -27.64 -5.81 -2.62
N THR A 539 -27.57 -5.19 -1.43
CA THR A 539 -26.32 -4.67 -0.92
C THR A 539 -25.66 -5.75 -0.06
N ILE A 540 -24.44 -6.13 -0.41
CA ILE A 540 -23.62 -7.08 0.36
C ILE A 540 -22.35 -6.39 0.85
N VAL A 541 -21.75 -6.91 1.92
CA VAL A 541 -20.36 -6.58 2.25
C VAL A 541 -19.46 -7.50 1.44
N TYR A 542 -18.52 -6.94 0.70
CA TYR A 542 -17.52 -7.67 -0.07
C TYR A 542 -16.17 -6.95 0.07
N ARG A 543 -15.18 -7.64 0.63
CA ARG A 543 -13.83 -7.12 0.92
C ARG A 543 -13.85 -5.81 1.70
N GLY A 544 -14.59 -5.79 2.79
CA GLY A 544 -14.73 -4.62 3.67
C GLY A 544 -15.59 -3.47 3.16
N GLU A 545 -16.28 -3.62 2.03
CA GLU A 545 -17.10 -2.54 1.45
C GLU A 545 -18.52 -2.97 1.15
N ARG A 546 -19.46 -2.02 1.29
CA ARG A 546 -20.83 -2.19 0.80
C ARG A 546 -20.83 -2.12 -0.72
N ARG A 547 -21.17 -3.24 -1.35
CA ARG A 547 -21.26 -3.40 -2.81
C ARG A 547 -22.67 -3.79 -3.19
N ARG A 548 -23.08 -3.42 -4.41
CA ARG A 548 -24.38 -3.79 -4.96
C ARG A 548 -24.21 -5.01 -5.86
N LEU A 549 -24.88 -6.10 -5.50
CA LEU A 549 -24.95 -7.35 -6.24
C LEU A 549 -26.28 -7.40 -6.99
N GLU A 550 -26.24 -7.49 -8.31
CA GLU A 550 -27.40 -7.75 -9.16
C GLU A 550 -27.39 -9.20 -9.61
N LEU A 551 -28.51 -9.91 -9.46
CA LEU A 551 -28.65 -11.31 -9.83
C LEU A 551 -29.63 -11.49 -10.97
N THR A 552 -29.29 -12.38 -11.90
CA THR A 552 -30.13 -12.82 -13.02
C THR A 552 -30.10 -14.33 -13.04
N VAL A 553 -31.25 -14.97 -13.25
CA VAL A 553 -31.38 -16.43 -13.29
C VAL A 553 -31.87 -16.88 -14.66
N ALA A 554 -31.41 -18.05 -15.11
CA ALA A 554 -31.87 -18.70 -16.32
C ALA A 554 -32.06 -20.19 -16.07
N ALA A 555 -33.07 -20.80 -16.67
CA ALA A 555 -33.28 -22.25 -16.58
C ALA A 555 -32.31 -23.00 -17.50
N ALA A 556 -31.73 -24.07 -16.98
CA ALA A 556 -30.89 -25.01 -17.70
C ALA A 556 -31.33 -26.45 -17.42
N GLU A 557 -30.94 -27.36 -18.29
CA GLU A 557 -31.25 -28.79 -18.22
C GLU A 557 -29.95 -29.60 -18.13
N SER A 558 -29.98 -30.70 -17.39
CA SER A 558 -28.93 -31.71 -17.41
C SER A 558 -28.87 -32.40 -18.77
N ASP A 559 -27.68 -32.55 -19.35
CA ASP A 559 -27.44 -33.30 -20.58
C ASP A 559 -27.82 -34.79 -20.45
N GLN A 560 -27.86 -35.34 -19.23
CA GLN A 560 -28.04 -36.78 -18.99
C GLN A 560 -29.36 -37.14 -18.28
N SER A 561 -29.80 -36.33 -17.31
CA SER A 561 -30.92 -36.68 -16.42
C SER A 561 -32.23 -35.90 -16.68
N GLN A 562 -32.29 -35.00 -17.67
CA GLN A 562 -33.39 -34.03 -17.89
C GLN A 562 -33.79 -33.21 -16.65
N GLN A 563 -32.95 -33.22 -15.62
CA GLN A 563 -33.18 -32.46 -14.41
C GLN A 563 -33.04 -30.96 -14.70
N LEU A 564 -33.94 -30.17 -14.12
CA LEU A 564 -33.91 -28.72 -14.23
C LEU A 564 -32.93 -28.13 -13.21
N TYR A 565 -32.03 -27.30 -13.71
CA TYR A 565 -31.09 -26.49 -12.94
C TYR A 565 -31.35 -25.01 -13.16
N GLN A 566 -30.87 -24.20 -12.23
CA GLN A 566 -30.83 -22.75 -12.39
C GLN A 566 -29.39 -22.28 -12.59
N VAL A 567 -29.14 -21.58 -13.69
CA VAL A 567 -27.90 -20.83 -13.90
C VAL A 567 -28.09 -19.43 -13.33
N VAL A 568 -27.24 -19.06 -12.39
CA VAL A 568 -27.27 -17.75 -11.72
C VAL A 568 -26.10 -16.92 -12.22
N TYR A 569 -26.39 -15.72 -12.69
CA TYR A 569 -25.42 -14.71 -13.08
C TYR A 569 -25.44 -13.56 -12.08
N GLY A 570 -24.26 -13.24 -11.53
CA GLY A 570 -24.09 -12.13 -10.61
C GLY A 570 -23.19 -11.04 -11.17
N GLU A 571 -23.64 -9.80 -11.07
CA GLU A 571 -22.85 -8.60 -11.32
C GLU A 571 -22.61 -7.83 -10.02
N LEU A 572 -21.33 -7.68 -9.66
CA LEU A 572 -20.94 -6.90 -8.48
C LEU A 572 -20.52 -5.49 -8.90
N HIS A 573 -21.19 -4.48 -8.37
CA HIS A 573 -20.93 -3.08 -8.64
C HIS A 573 -20.38 -2.34 -7.42
N GLY A 574 -19.57 -1.30 -7.67
CA GLY A 574 -19.28 -0.24 -6.72
C GLY A 574 -18.28 0.79 -7.23
N GLY A 575 -18.17 1.91 -6.52
CA GLY A 575 -17.48 3.11 -7.01
C GLY A 575 -18.32 3.91 -8.02
N PRO A 576 -17.77 4.97 -8.64
CA PRO A 576 -18.51 5.86 -9.54
C PRO A 576 -18.75 5.26 -10.95
N SER A 577 -18.12 4.13 -11.28
CA SER A 577 -18.26 3.48 -12.58
C SER A 577 -19.61 2.78 -12.74
N LYS A 578 -20.19 2.87 -13.94
CA LYS A 578 -21.40 2.10 -14.31
C LYS A 578 -21.10 0.62 -14.57
N ASN A 579 -19.85 0.27 -14.88
CA ASN A 579 -19.47 -1.12 -15.18
C ASN A 579 -19.34 -1.95 -13.90
N PRO A 580 -19.78 -3.23 -13.91
CA PRO A 580 -19.54 -4.13 -12.80
C PRO A 580 -18.04 -4.41 -12.66
N ILE A 581 -17.59 -4.51 -11.42
CA ILE A 581 -16.22 -4.83 -11.03
C ILE A 581 -15.94 -6.31 -11.26
N GLN A 582 -16.98 -7.13 -11.06
CA GLN A 582 -16.88 -8.56 -11.12
C GLN A 582 -18.15 -9.17 -11.68
N ARG A 583 -17.97 -10.25 -12.45
CA ARG A 583 -19.03 -11.08 -13.01
C ARG A 583 -18.77 -12.52 -12.63
N ARG A 584 -19.82 -13.23 -12.25
CA ARG A 584 -19.76 -14.63 -11.85
C ARG A 584 -20.95 -15.40 -12.37
N TYR A 585 -20.71 -16.67 -12.64
CA TYR A 585 -21.72 -17.63 -13.09
C TYR A 585 -21.71 -18.79 -12.11
N TRP A 586 -22.89 -19.20 -11.70
CA TRP A 586 -23.11 -20.37 -10.86
C TRP A 586 -24.20 -21.25 -11.46
N MET A 587 -24.22 -22.51 -11.04
CA MET A 587 -25.31 -23.43 -11.28
C MET A 587 -25.79 -23.97 -9.95
N MET A 588 -27.09 -24.24 -9.84
CA MET A 588 -27.69 -24.78 -8.63
C MET A 588 -28.91 -25.63 -8.95
N ASP A 589 -29.43 -26.31 -7.93
CA ASP A 589 -30.66 -27.09 -8.04
C ASP A 589 -31.86 -26.23 -8.47
N GLY A 590 -32.78 -26.87 -9.22
CA GLY A 590 -33.94 -26.19 -9.81
C GLY A 590 -34.98 -25.69 -8.82
N HIS A 591 -34.98 -26.17 -7.57
CA HIS A 591 -36.07 -26.01 -6.60
C HIS A 591 -35.77 -24.95 -5.52
N CYS A 592 -35.00 -23.92 -5.86
CA CYS A 592 -34.66 -22.84 -4.94
C CYS A 592 -35.61 -21.64 -5.02
N THR A 593 -35.98 -21.11 -3.86
CA THR A 593 -36.64 -19.80 -3.76
C THR A 593 -35.65 -18.67 -4.05
N ALA A 594 -36.15 -17.49 -4.45
CA ALA A 594 -35.30 -16.32 -4.70
C ALA A 594 -34.42 -15.95 -3.49
N GLU A 595 -34.93 -16.13 -2.26
CA GLU A 595 -34.19 -15.87 -1.03
C GLU A 595 -33.04 -16.87 -0.83
N GLN A 596 -33.27 -18.15 -1.09
CA GLN A 596 -32.23 -19.20 -1.02
C GLN A 596 -31.14 -18.96 -2.07
N VAL A 597 -31.49 -18.54 -3.29
CA VAL A 597 -30.52 -18.15 -4.32
C VAL A 597 -29.62 -17.02 -3.80
N VAL A 598 -30.22 -15.96 -3.26
CA VAL A 598 -29.49 -14.80 -2.73
C VAL A 598 -28.59 -15.18 -1.57
N GLU A 599 -29.06 -16.02 -0.65
CA GLU A 599 -28.29 -16.49 0.51
C GLU A 599 -27.06 -17.29 0.07
N ARG A 600 -27.24 -18.29 -0.79
CA ARG A 600 -26.14 -19.14 -1.27
C ARG A 600 -25.12 -18.36 -2.08
N VAL A 601 -25.57 -17.49 -2.98
CA VAL A 601 -24.67 -16.61 -3.75
C VAL A 601 -23.93 -15.64 -2.83
N ARG A 602 -24.58 -15.08 -1.81
CA ARG A 602 -23.92 -14.21 -0.84
C ARG A 602 -22.81 -14.96 -0.09
N SER A 603 -23.10 -16.15 0.42
CA SER A 603 -22.12 -17.01 1.10
C SER A 603 -20.95 -17.31 0.16
N MET A 604 -21.23 -17.70 -1.09
CA MET A 604 -20.19 -17.99 -2.08
C MET A 604 -19.30 -16.79 -2.40
N MET A 605 -19.90 -15.60 -2.55
CA MET A 605 -19.18 -14.34 -2.76
C MET A 605 -18.27 -13.99 -1.57
N GLN A 606 -18.75 -14.19 -0.34
CA GLN A 606 -17.94 -13.95 0.85
C GLN A 606 -16.75 -14.90 0.92
N LEU A 607 -16.92 -16.15 0.47
CA LEU A 607 -15.91 -17.21 0.51
C LEU A 607 -14.83 -17.16 -0.57
N GLU A 608 -14.96 -16.29 -1.58
CA GLU A 608 -14.00 -16.22 -2.71
C GLU A 608 -12.55 -15.94 -2.29
N GLU A 609 -12.36 -15.23 -1.17
CA GLU A 609 -11.02 -14.90 -0.69
C GLU A 609 -10.37 -16.00 0.15
N TYR A 610 -11.13 -17.03 0.56
CA TYR A 610 -10.66 -18.03 1.51
C TYR A 610 -9.35 -18.68 1.05
N ALA A 611 -9.29 -19.20 -0.17
CA ALA A 611 -8.07 -19.82 -0.72
C ALA A 611 -6.87 -18.85 -0.76
N ARG A 612 -7.10 -17.59 -1.12
CA ARG A 612 -6.06 -16.54 -1.14
C ARG A 612 -5.57 -16.24 0.27
N LEU A 613 -6.48 -16.13 1.24
CA LEU A 613 -6.18 -15.87 2.65
C LEU A 613 -5.50 -17.06 3.32
N THR A 614 -5.86 -18.29 2.99
CA THR A 614 -5.16 -19.50 3.44
C THR A 614 -3.72 -19.50 2.96
N ARG A 615 -3.45 -19.23 1.67
CA ARG A 615 -2.08 -19.09 1.15
C ARG A 615 -1.31 -17.95 1.82
N PHE A 616 -2.00 -16.85 2.13
CA PHE A 616 -1.40 -15.73 2.84
C PHE A 616 -1.03 -16.09 4.30
N ALA A 617 -1.95 -16.69 5.04
CA ALA A 617 -1.74 -17.20 6.40
C ALA A 617 -0.64 -18.26 6.45
N TRP A 618 -0.61 -19.17 5.48
CA TRP A 618 0.44 -20.18 5.32
C TRP A 618 1.83 -19.56 5.35
N ARG A 619 2.05 -18.50 4.56
CA ARG A 619 3.33 -17.76 4.50
C ARG A 619 3.65 -17.01 5.79
N ALA A 620 2.63 -16.53 6.49
CA ALA A 620 2.80 -15.86 7.78
C ALA A 620 3.26 -16.85 8.87
N ILE A 621 2.74 -18.07 8.85
CA ILE A 621 3.11 -19.16 9.79
C ILE A 621 4.49 -19.77 9.44
N ASP A 622 4.89 -19.80 8.17
CA ASP A 622 6.07 -20.51 7.61
C ASP A 622 7.42 -20.23 8.32
N LYS A 623 7.52 -19.11 9.04
CA LYS A 623 8.69 -18.76 9.84
C LYS A 623 8.92 -19.69 11.06
N GLN A 624 8.04 -20.66 11.33
CA GLN A 624 8.02 -21.43 12.59
C GLN A 624 8.44 -22.92 12.54
N LYS A 625 8.85 -23.47 11.37
CA LYS A 625 9.23 -24.90 11.15
C LYS A 625 8.14 -25.90 11.58
N LEU A 626 6.98 -25.88 10.92
CA LEU A 626 5.86 -26.82 11.15
C LEU A 626 5.83 -27.93 10.08
N ALA A 627 5.21 -29.06 10.39
CA ALA A 627 4.88 -30.06 9.38
C ALA A 627 3.84 -29.51 8.40
N THR A 628 3.96 -29.85 7.12
CA THR A 628 3.12 -29.32 6.04
C THR A 628 1.60 -29.48 6.30
N PRO A 629 1.07 -30.65 6.71
CA PRO A 629 -0.36 -30.81 6.96
C PRO A 629 -0.85 -29.92 8.12
N THR A 630 -0.09 -29.86 9.20
CA THR A 630 -0.35 -29.00 10.37
C THR A 630 -0.39 -27.53 9.96
N GLN A 631 0.62 -27.06 9.23
CA GLN A 631 0.69 -25.67 8.78
C GLN A 631 -0.51 -25.31 7.89
N LEU A 632 -1.02 -26.24 7.09
CA LEU A 632 -2.11 -26.00 6.15
C LEU A 632 -3.45 -25.91 6.88
N ALA A 633 -3.69 -26.81 7.83
CA ALA A 633 -4.86 -26.76 8.69
C ALA A 633 -4.88 -25.47 9.55
N LEU A 634 -3.75 -25.08 10.14
CA LEU A 634 -3.65 -23.83 10.92
C LEU A 634 -3.83 -22.58 10.04
N ALA A 635 -3.28 -22.58 8.83
CA ALA A 635 -3.47 -21.50 7.86
C ALA A 635 -4.93 -21.38 7.40
N GLY A 636 -5.59 -22.52 7.16
CA GLY A 636 -7.02 -22.59 6.85
C GLY A 636 -7.86 -22.02 7.98
N ALA A 637 -7.57 -22.43 9.22
CA ALA A 637 -8.28 -21.97 10.40
C ALA A 637 -8.13 -20.45 10.61
N LEU A 638 -6.91 -19.89 10.49
CA LEU A 638 -6.71 -18.44 10.58
C LEU A 638 -7.48 -17.67 9.50
N ALA A 639 -7.50 -18.19 8.26
CA ALA A 639 -8.27 -17.58 7.18
C ALA A 639 -9.79 -17.62 7.48
N ALA A 640 -10.29 -18.75 8.00
CA ALA A 640 -11.68 -18.92 8.40
C ALA A 640 -12.06 -17.91 9.51
N VAL A 641 -11.24 -17.76 10.55
CA VAL A 641 -11.45 -16.78 11.63
C VAL A 641 -11.47 -15.35 11.07
N ALA A 642 -10.53 -14.99 10.20
CA ALA A 642 -10.47 -13.65 9.62
C ALA A 642 -11.73 -13.32 8.82
N MET A 643 -12.23 -14.28 8.04
CA MET A 643 -13.46 -14.12 7.27
C MET A 643 -14.70 -14.10 8.14
N HIS A 644 -14.73 -14.91 9.20
CA HIS A 644 -15.78 -14.87 10.21
C HIS A 644 -15.88 -13.46 10.80
N VAL A 645 -14.76 -12.90 11.28
CA VAL A 645 -14.70 -11.53 11.83
C VAL A 645 -15.08 -10.46 10.80
N GLU A 646 -14.62 -10.59 9.56
CA GLU A 646 -14.91 -9.63 8.48
C GLU A 646 -16.40 -9.54 8.18
N TYR A 647 -17.05 -10.69 8.01
CA TYR A 647 -18.43 -10.77 7.51
C TYR A 647 -19.49 -10.88 8.60
N HIS A 648 -19.12 -11.02 9.87
CA HIS A 648 -20.08 -11.03 10.96
C HIS A 648 -20.79 -9.68 11.11
N SER A 649 -22.12 -9.71 11.03
CA SER A 649 -22.98 -8.53 11.03
C SER A 649 -23.30 -8.00 12.43
N ALA A 650 -23.19 -8.83 13.47
CA ALA A 650 -23.50 -8.41 14.84
C ALA A 650 -22.60 -7.26 15.34
N PRO A 651 -23.15 -6.30 16.12
CA PRO A 651 -22.44 -5.09 16.53
C PRO A 651 -21.13 -5.35 17.29
N GLN A 652 -21.05 -6.41 18.09
CA GLN A 652 -19.82 -6.72 18.85
C GLN A 652 -18.60 -6.98 17.95
N PHE A 653 -18.81 -7.49 16.73
CA PHE A 653 -17.73 -7.68 15.77
C PHE A 653 -17.28 -6.37 15.11
N ALA A 654 -18.10 -5.32 15.12
CA ALA A 654 -17.68 -4.00 14.63
C ALA A 654 -16.60 -3.38 15.54
N GLY A 655 -16.77 -3.49 16.86
CA GLY A 655 -15.75 -3.11 17.85
C GLY A 655 -14.48 -3.95 17.68
N LEU A 656 -14.63 -5.27 17.66
CA LEU A 656 -13.50 -6.20 17.50
C LEU A 656 -12.69 -5.94 16.22
N ARG A 657 -13.35 -5.66 15.09
CA ARG A 657 -12.66 -5.29 13.84
C ARG A 657 -11.80 -4.02 14.00
N GLY A 658 -12.32 -3.02 14.71
CA GLY A 658 -11.60 -1.79 15.02
C GLY A 658 -10.40 -2.04 15.93
N GLU A 659 -10.59 -2.83 16.99
CA GLU A 659 -9.53 -3.21 17.93
C GLU A 659 -8.41 -3.97 17.22
N LEU A 660 -8.72 -5.04 16.47
CA LEU A 660 -7.73 -5.83 15.73
C LEU A 660 -6.93 -4.98 14.74
N LEU A 661 -7.59 -4.10 13.98
CA LEU A 661 -6.89 -3.19 13.07
C LEU A 661 -6.01 -2.19 13.81
N SER A 662 -6.49 -1.64 14.94
CA SER A 662 -5.70 -0.71 15.76
C SER A 662 -4.45 -1.38 16.36
N LEU A 663 -4.59 -2.60 16.89
CA LEU A 663 -3.51 -3.38 17.50
C LEU A 663 -2.46 -3.81 16.46
N SER A 664 -2.87 -4.07 15.23
CA SER A 664 -1.95 -4.35 14.12
C SER A 664 -1.39 -3.10 13.43
N GLY A 665 -1.75 -1.89 13.89
CA GLY A 665 -1.36 -0.62 13.26
C GLY A 665 -1.97 -0.40 11.87
N LYS A 666 -2.83 -1.30 11.39
CA LYS A 666 -3.39 -1.25 10.05
C LYS A 666 -4.57 -0.28 10.02
N ARG A 667 -4.50 0.75 9.17
CA ARG A 667 -5.59 1.71 8.96
C ARG A 667 -6.42 1.39 7.71
N GLY A 668 -7.61 1.97 7.64
CA GLY A 668 -8.51 1.87 6.49
C GLY A 668 -9.49 0.70 6.58
N ARG A 669 -9.94 0.20 5.41
CA ARG A 669 -10.99 -0.82 5.31
C ARG A 669 -10.61 -2.12 6.01
N VAL A 670 -11.60 -2.75 6.63
CA VAL A 670 -11.48 -4.08 7.25
C VAL A 670 -11.50 -5.14 6.16
N GLN A 671 -10.38 -5.83 5.97
CA GLN A 671 -10.22 -6.84 4.91
C GLN A 671 -9.44 -8.02 5.48
N GLY A 672 -9.70 -9.23 4.98
CA GLY A 672 -9.08 -10.45 5.47
C GLY A 672 -7.54 -10.43 5.49
N ASP A 673 -6.89 -9.78 4.52
CA ASP A 673 -5.42 -9.64 4.47
C ASP A 673 -4.85 -8.71 5.56
N LYS A 674 -5.69 -7.87 6.14
CA LYS A 674 -5.38 -7.08 7.33
C LYS A 674 -5.72 -7.82 8.61
N LEU A 675 -6.82 -8.58 8.62
CA LEU A 675 -7.28 -9.32 9.79
C LEU A 675 -6.43 -10.55 10.11
N VAL A 676 -6.00 -11.33 9.12
CA VAL A 676 -5.12 -12.51 9.34
C VAL A 676 -3.87 -12.15 10.18
N PRO A 677 -3.05 -11.17 9.81
CA PRO A 677 -1.88 -10.81 10.61
C PRO A 677 -2.26 -10.11 11.91
N ALA A 678 -3.38 -9.38 11.97
CA ALA A 678 -3.86 -8.78 13.21
C ALA A 678 -4.25 -9.83 14.27
N ILE A 679 -4.97 -10.87 13.86
CA ILE A 679 -5.33 -12.00 14.73
C ILE A 679 -4.05 -12.71 15.19
N LEU A 680 -3.11 -12.98 14.29
CA LEU A 680 -1.84 -13.61 14.63
C LEU A 680 -1.04 -12.76 15.64
N HIS A 681 -1.03 -11.44 15.45
CA HIS A 681 -0.40 -10.50 16.37
C HIS A 681 -1.05 -10.53 17.76
N VAL A 682 -2.38 -10.50 17.85
CA VAL A 682 -3.10 -10.58 19.14
C VAL A 682 -2.80 -11.89 19.86
N ILE A 683 -2.77 -13.03 19.15
CA ILE A 683 -2.45 -14.33 19.74
C ILE A 683 -1.02 -14.31 20.34
N GLN A 684 -0.03 -13.87 19.56
CA GLN A 684 1.38 -13.82 20.01
C GLN A 684 1.61 -12.84 21.16
N ALA A 685 0.95 -11.68 21.11
CA ALA A 685 1.05 -10.66 22.15
C ALA A 685 0.38 -11.14 23.46
N TYR A 686 -0.77 -11.80 23.36
CA TYR A 686 -1.45 -12.39 24.51
C TYR A 686 -0.61 -13.49 25.17
N GLU A 687 0.02 -14.38 24.39
CA GLU A 687 0.93 -15.40 24.92
C GLU A 687 2.13 -14.78 25.65
N SER A 688 2.68 -13.68 25.11
CA SER A 688 3.78 -12.96 25.73
C SER A 688 3.36 -12.32 27.07
N LEU A 689 2.12 -11.80 27.17
CA LEU A 689 1.55 -11.29 28.42
C LEU A 689 1.41 -12.39 29.48
N VAL A 690 0.87 -13.55 29.09
CA VAL A 690 0.69 -14.69 29.98
C VAL A 690 2.05 -15.22 30.47
N ALA A 691 3.05 -15.30 29.59
CA ALA A 691 4.40 -15.74 29.95
C ALA A 691 5.12 -14.78 30.93
N ALA A 692 4.76 -13.49 30.93
CA ALA A 692 5.33 -12.47 31.82
C ALA A 692 4.74 -12.49 33.26
N GLY A 693 3.87 -13.45 33.60
CA GLY A 693 3.45 -13.70 34.98
C GLY A 693 2.41 -12.72 35.56
N ARG A 694 1.66 -12.00 34.72
CA ARG A 694 0.44 -11.31 35.19
C ARG A 694 -0.70 -12.32 35.20
N GLU A 695 -1.18 -12.68 36.39
CA GLU A 695 -2.35 -13.52 36.53
C GLU A 695 -3.53 -12.94 35.76
N VAL A 696 -4.10 -13.83 34.97
CA VAL A 696 -5.33 -13.66 34.21
C VAL A 696 -6.46 -13.85 35.22
N GLU A 697 -6.99 -12.77 35.79
CA GLU A 697 -8.31 -12.83 36.42
C GLU A 697 -9.38 -12.85 35.31
N ALA A 698 -10.37 -13.72 35.55
CA ALA A 698 -11.31 -14.30 34.60
C ALA A 698 -12.32 -13.33 33.98
#